data_AF-A0A516PY40-F1
#
_entry.id   AF-A0A516PY40-F1
#
_cell.length_a   1.000
_cell.length_b   1.000
_cell.length_c   1.000
_cell.angle_alpha   90.00
_cell.angle_beta   90.00
_cell.angle_gamma   90.00
#
_symmetry.space_group_name_H-M   'P 1'
#
loop_
_entity.id
_entity.type
_entity.pdbx_description
1 polymer ?
#
loop_
_entity_poly.entity_id
_entity_poly.type
_entity_poly.pdbx_seq_one_letter_code
_entity_poly.pdbx_strand_id
1 'polypeptide(L)'
;MALAYFAMSQDLQRQANTAAVLRTLAAGGQASVTELRGSVGLSRPTLDAIISDLLAGGMIRQQDPGSSAGTAISSTGERPLIESARPAAGTPVRRRSGAGRPARNFVINADAGYVAGIDVGRHKILVMIMDLAGVVRVSRRVEVPASIDGAGLLALLQHTLSAATAELGIGLDRLRAIAVGVPGVVDAAGRITRSVVVPQWSGFDLRPLIANWASVPVAVANDANLAVLAEQWRGAAQRCTDVIYILAGRRTRAAIMINSEVLTGRHGEAGEIGSVPELFFDTPEVLLGDPGADSANLAQVFAAARAGDPDSRQRVERFCAELARGIRFLVTVLDPEIVVIGGGLSGAGEQIISGLHDQLDAQVEPDTDRQPMALVSSQLGDTAVALGGIRRAQLIAAAADPLINAVIDGQQKTRSPHGENAGTEGEIVNQPVRSAPSVPPATSPLRVGMIGAGGIAGAHLPAWLALGAQVAHYSWEGAPQLAAGHGGVVADSADELLARVDVVDICTPTPYHREYIELAAAAGKHVFSEKPLARTSADARAAIDACADAGVQLYPGHVVRFFSEYEAMHRQVAAGTIGTIAVQRFTRSGSRPEKDWFHDEEQSGGIILDQMIHDLDFARWNAGEVRTAFARKSRVGEGKDAVINAQVILTHDSGAISYVGGTWARPGTTFRTTFEIAGTAGILRHDSTQYRPVVVDLGQAKADEEGTGLLPAVHGVSPFATEIAEIAAAFTGGPSPRVTAEDGYAAILIAEAAIASLQTGEPVDVATNEQAGALA
;
A
#
# COMPACT_ATOMS: atom_id res chain seq x y z
N MET A 1 -5.87 19.35 -27.46
CA MET A 1 -6.41 18.18 -26.71
C MET A 1 -5.77 16.86 -27.10
N ALA A 2 -5.84 16.38 -28.35
CA ALA A 2 -5.12 15.15 -28.76
C ALA A 2 -3.60 15.21 -28.49
N LEU A 3 -2.97 16.39 -28.56
CA LEU A 3 -1.58 16.66 -28.17
C LEU A 3 -1.30 16.56 -26.66
N ALA A 4 -2.29 16.85 -25.81
CA ALA A 4 -2.20 16.63 -24.36
C ALA A 4 -2.49 15.16 -24.04
N TYR A 5 -3.40 14.53 -24.80
CA TYR A 5 -3.74 13.10 -24.68
C TYR A 5 -2.57 12.17 -24.97
N PHE A 6 -1.89 12.47 -26.07
CA PHE A 6 -0.64 11.81 -26.42
C PHE A 6 0.49 12.15 -25.45
N ALA A 7 0.56 13.38 -24.92
CA ALA A 7 1.59 13.76 -23.95
C ALA A 7 1.41 13.04 -22.61
N MET A 8 0.18 12.89 -22.10
CA MET A 8 -0.08 12.26 -20.80
C MET A 8 -0.10 10.71 -20.87
N SER A 9 -0.54 10.11 -21.99
CA SER A 9 -0.35 8.67 -22.26
C SER A 9 1.14 8.35 -22.45
N GLN A 10 1.88 9.21 -23.16
CA GLN A 10 3.34 9.15 -23.16
C GLN A 10 3.90 9.40 -21.77
N ASP A 11 3.35 10.30 -20.95
CA ASP A 11 3.87 10.57 -19.61
C ASP A 11 3.59 9.42 -18.65
N LEU A 12 2.48 8.69 -18.76
CA LEU A 12 2.20 7.51 -17.91
C LEU A 12 2.99 6.29 -18.36
N GLN A 13 3.14 6.07 -19.68
CA GLN A 13 4.06 5.05 -20.17
C GLN A 13 5.52 5.43 -19.92
N ARG A 14 5.88 6.70 -20.01
CA ARG A 14 7.20 7.23 -19.63
C ARG A 14 7.39 7.13 -18.13
N GLN A 15 6.39 7.37 -17.29
CA GLN A 15 6.46 7.19 -15.84
C GLN A 15 6.65 5.71 -15.49
N ALA A 16 5.91 4.79 -16.11
CA ALA A 16 6.08 3.35 -15.93
C ALA A 16 7.48 2.88 -16.37
N ASN A 17 7.95 3.35 -17.55
CA ASN A 17 9.28 3.06 -18.07
C ASN A 17 10.38 3.70 -17.21
N THR A 18 10.17 4.92 -16.71
CA THR A 18 11.08 5.64 -15.81
C THR A 18 11.17 4.93 -14.47
N ALA A 19 10.04 4.50 -13.92
CA ALA A 19 9.98 3.69 -12.71
C ALA A 19 10.67 2.33 -12.90
N ALA A 20 10.54 1.71 -14.07
CA ALA A 20 11.25 0.47 -14.38
C ALA A 20 12.77 0.67 -14.45
N VAL A 21 13.24 1.74 -15.11
CA VAL A 21 14.67 2.11 -15.14
C VAL A 21 15.20 2.40 -13.72
N LEU A 22 14.46 3.16 -12.91
CA LEU A 22 14.81 3.45 -11.53
C LEU A 22 14.86 2.18 -10.68
N ARG A 23 13.88 1.26 -10.80
CA ARG A 23 13.89 -0.03 -10.11
C ARG A 23 15.13 -0.86 -10.49
N THR A 24 15.47 -0.93 -11.76
CA THR A 24 16.65 -1.67 -12.23
C THR A 24 17.95 -1.05 -11.71
N LEU A 25 18.08 0.28 -11.75
CA LEU A 25 19.25 0.98 -11.22
C LEU A 25 19.37 0.82 -9.70
N ALA A 26 18.25 0.92 -8.98
CA ALA A 26 18.19 0.74 -7.54
C ALA A 26 18.50 -0.70 -7.10
N ALA A 27 18.18 -1.69 -7.94
CA ALA A 27 18.52 -3.09 -7.71
C ALA A 27 19.98 -3.43 -8.08
N GLY A 28 20.46 -2.97 -9.23
CA GLY A 28 21.79 -3.30 -9.74
C GLY A 28 22.94 -2.45 -9.17
N GLY A 29 22.63 -1.35 -8.47
CA GLY A 29 23.59 -0.37 -7.95
C GLY A 29 24.20 0.53 -9.03
N GLN A 30 24.59 -0.03 -10.17
CA GLN A 30 24.97 0.68 -11.39
C GLN A 30 24.52 -0.10 -12.62
N ALA A 31 24.22 0.58 -13.71
CA ALA A 31 24.00 -0.08 -15.00
C ALA A 31 24.43 0.80 -16.17
N SER A 32 25.00 0.16 -17.19
CA SER A 32 25.24 0.76 -18.49
C SER A 32 23.94 0.88 -19.29
N VAL A 33 23.93 1.74 -20.31
CA VAL A 33 22.80 1.83 -21.26
C VAL A 33 22.48 0.46 -21.88
N THR A 34 23.49 -0.37 -22.12
CA THR A 34 23.31 -1.70 -22.73
C THR A 34 22.59 -2.65 -21.77
N GLU A 35 22.98 -2.67 -20.49
CA GLU A 35 22.37 -3.50 -19.45
C GLU A 35 20.93 -3.07 -19.16
N LEU A 36 20.70 -1.76 -19.00
CA LEU A 36 19.35 -1.22 -18.82
C LEU A 36 18.43 -1.59 -19.99
N ARG A 37 18.95 -1.56 -21.23
CA ARG A 37 18.19 -1.96 -22.40
C ARG A 37 17.79 -3.44 -22.36
N GLY A 38 18.73 -4.31 -21.96
CA GLY A 38 18.50 -5.74 -21.84
C GLY A 38 17.52 -6.09 -20.71
N SER A 39 17.61 -5.41 -19.57
CA SER A 39 16.78 -5.69 -18.40
C SER A 39 15.37 -5.08 -18.48
N VAL A 40 15.21 -3.90 -19.08
CA VAL A 40 13.92 -3.19 -19.11
C VAL A 40 13.18 -3.41 -20.45
N GLY A 41 13.86 -3.87 -21.49
CA GLY A 41 13.25 -4.17 -22.80
C GLY A 41 12.89 -2.93 -23.64
N LEU A 42 13.47 -1.76 -23.32
CA LEU A 42 13.17 -0.49 -24.02
C LEU A 42 14.03 -0.27 -25.27
N SER A 43 13.54 0.54 -26.20
CA SER A 43 14.35 1.01 -27.32
C SER A 43 15.49 1.93 -26.84
N ARG A 44 16.64 1.94 -27.54
CA ARG A 44 17.78 2.79 -27.15
C ARG A 44 17.43 4.30 -27.13
N PRO A 45 16.70 4.85 -28.11
CA PRO A 45 16.25 6.25 -28.06
C PRO A 45 15.35 6.56 -26.86
N THR A 46 14.39 5.67 -26.54
CA THR A 46 13.49 5.85 -25.38
C THR A 46 14.28 5.83 -24.06
N LEU A 47 15.23 4.91 -23.94
CA LEU A 47 16.09 4.79 -22.76
C LEU A 47 17.01 6.02 -22.61
N ASP A 48 17.62 6.50 -23.69
CA ASP A 48 18.47 7.69 -23.66
C ASP A 48 17.66 8.95 -23.27
N ALA A 49 16.40 9.06 -23.70
CA ALA A 49 15.50 10.14 -23.29
C ALA A 49 15.17 10.09 -21.78
N ILE A 50 14.76 8.92 -21.28
CA ILE A 50 14.47 8.72 -19.85
C ILE A 50 15.71 8.99 -18.99
N ILE A 51 16.88 8.50 -19.41
CA ILE A 51 18.15 8.78 -18.72
C ILE A 51 18.43 10.29 -18.70
N SER A 52 18.20 10.99 -19.82
CA SER A 52 18.35 12.44 -19.88
C SER A 52 17.41 13.16 -18.92
N ASP A 53 16.14 12.75 -18.84
CA ASP A 53 15.16 13.34 -17.92
C ASP A 53 15.51 13.09 -16.46
N LEU A 54 15.92 11.86 -16.13
CA LEU A 54 16.35 11.49 -14.79
C LEU A 54 17.65 12.21 -14.38
N LEU A 55 18.56 12.48 -15.32
CA LEU A 55 19.75 13.31 -15.07
C LEU A 55 19.36 14.78 -14.84
N ALA A 56 18.45 15.32 -15.66
CA ALA A 56 17.98 16.70 -15.55
C ALA A 56 17.17 16.94 -14.26
N GLY A 57 16.31 15.99 -13.89
CA GLY A 57 15.58 15.96 -12.62
C GLY A 57 16.46 15.56 -11.43
N GLY A 58 17.72 15.21 -11.66
CA GLY A 58 18.68 14.88 -10.61
C GLY A 58 18.40 13.59 -9.85
N MET A 59 17.60 12.66 -10.40
CA MET A 59 17.28 11.36 -9.81
C MET A 59 18.37 10.31 -10.06
N ILE A 60 19.16 10.48 -11.13
CA ILE A 60 20.33 9.65 -11.43
C ILE A 60 21.54 10.54 -11.74
N ARG A 61 22.74 9.95 -11.68
CA ARG A 61 23.99 10.59 -12.13
C ARG A 61 24.81 9.65 -12.98
N GLN A 62 25.59 10.21 -13.91
CA GLN A 62 26.55 9.44 -14.70
C GLN A 62 27.81 9.16 -13.86
N GLN A 63 28.32 7.94 -13.93
CA GLN A 63 29.56 7.53 -13.29
C GLN A 63 30.66 7.34 -14.34
N ASP A 64 31.84 7.92 -14.11
CA ASP A 64 32.95 7.84 -15.05
C ASP A 64 33.57 6.43 -15.07
N PRO A 65 34.00 5.93 -16.25
CA PRO A 65 34.66 4.64 -16.38
C PRO A 65 35.96 4.62 -15.56
N GLY A 66 35.96 3.89 -14.44
CA GLY A 66 37.13 3.71 -13.57
C GLY A 66 36.99 4.18 -12.12
N SER A 67 35.86 4.79 -11.73
CA SER A 67 35.62 5.20 -10.33
C SER A 67 34.96 4.11 -9.49
N SER A 68 35.64 2.98 -9.28
CA SER A 68 35.34 2.11 -8.14
C SER A 68 36.00 2.70 -6.89
N ALA A 69 35.36 3.71 -6.28
CA ALA A 69 35.67 4.11 -4.91
C ALA A 69 34.74 3.32 -3.99
N GLY A 70 35.23 2.19 -3.50
CA GLY A 70 34.65 1.57 -2.32
C GLY A 70 34.81 2.50 -1.13
N THR A 71 33.72 2.97 -0.55
CA THR A 71 33.69 3.42 0.84
C THR A 71 33.42 2.21 1.72
N ALA A 72 34.43 1.35 1.85
CA ALA A 72 34.61 0.56 3.04
C ALA A 72 35.27 1.49 4.08
N ILE A 73 34.56 1.74 5.17
CA ILE A 73 35.13 2.40 6.35
C ILE A 73 36.24 1.49 6.88
N SER A 74 37.47 1.97 6.86
CA SER A 74 38.59 1.30 7.51
C SER A 74 38.52 1.51 9.02
N SER A 75 38.32 0.44 9.78
CA SER A 75 38.73 0.35 11.18
C SER A 75 40.00 -0.52 11.25
N THR A 76 41.14 0.14 11.48
CA THR A 76 42.35 -0.30 12.23
C THR A 76 42.89 -1.74 12.12
N GLY A 77 44.17 -1.84 11.68
CA GLY A 77 45.19 -2.87 12.01
C GLY A 77 45.02 -4.21 11.28
N GLU A 78 46.00 -4.89 10.69
CA GLU A 78 47.47 -4.91 10.69
C GLU A 78 47.94 -5.49 9.33
N ARG A 79 49.17 -5.18 8.88
CA ARG A 79 49.79 -5.83 7.70
C ARG A 79 50.37 -7.20 8.09
N PRO A 80 50.43 -8.14 7.14
CA PRO A 80 51.76 -8.64 6.79
C PRO A 80 52.04 -8.74 5.27
N LEU A 81 53.33 -8.60 4.99
CA LEU A 81 54.02 -8.76 3.70
C LEU A 81 54.10 -10.23 3.30
N ILE A 82 53.78 -10.58 2.04
CA ILE A 82 54.43 -11.70 1.34
C ILE A 82 54.73 -11.30 -0.12
N GLU A 83 55.97 -11.62 -0.48
CA GLU A 83 56.73 -11.37 -1.71
C GLU A 83 56.26 -12.13 -2.96
N SER A 84 56.47 -11.45 -4.09
CA SER A 84 56.95 -11.92 -5.40
C SER A 84 56.45 -13.23 -6.03
N ALA A 85 55.82 -13.09 -7.19
CA ALA A 85 56.12 -13.91 -8.36
C ALA A 85 55.88 -13.11 -9.66
N ARG A 86 56.91 -13.02 -10.51
CA ARG A 86 56.85 -12.41 -11.85
C ARG A 86 56.01 -13.28 -12.81
N PRO A 87 55.32 -12.68 -13.81
CA PRO A 87 54.52 -13.42 -14.77
C PRO A 87 55.39 -14.07 -15.86
N ALA A 88 55.05 -15.31 -16.24
CA ALA A 88 55.58 -15.96 -17.43
C ALA A 88 54.89 -15.37 -18.67
N ALA A 89 55.71 -15.03 -19.67
CA ALA A 89 55.31 -14.54 -20.97
C ALA A 89 54.46 -15.58 -21.72
N GLY A 90 53.20 -15.24 -21.97
CA GLY A 90 52.29 -15.97 -22.84
C GLY A 90 51.58 -14.99 -23.76
N THR A 91 52.02 -14.98 -25.01
CA THR A 91 51.32 -14.60 -26.26
C THR A 91 50.38 -13.40 -26.22
N PRO A 92 50.60 -12.33 -27.01
CA PRO A 92 49.69 -11.19 -27.05
C PRO A 92 48.35 -11.66 -27.61
N VAL A 93 47.37 -11.91 -26.74
CA VAL A 93 45.97 -11.93 -27.13
C VAL A 93 45.70 -10.49 -27.55
N ARG A 94 45.76 -10.28 -28.86
CA ARG A 94 45.34 -9.09 -29.57
C ARG A 94 43.97 -8.70 -29.02
N ARG A 95 43.93 -7.79 -28.03
CA ARG A 95 42.70 -7.12 -27.63
C ARG A 95 42.19 -6.54 -28.93
N ARG A 96 41.10 -7.08 -29.43
CA ARG A 96 40.30 -6.39 -30.44
C ARG A 96 39.96 -5.06 -29.81
N SER A 97 40.71 -4.03 -30.18
CA SER A 97 40.26 -2.65 -30.14
C SER A 97 39.12 -2.55 -31.15
N GLY A 98 37.98 -3.15 -30.82
CA GLY A 98 36.70 -2.68 -31.30
C GLY A 98 36.59 -1.29 -30.72
N ALA A 99 36.76 -0.28 -31.57
CA ALA A 99 36.57 1.12 -31.23
C ALA A 99 35.10 1.32 -30.83
N GLY A 100 34.78 0.98 -29.59
CA GLY A 100 33.54 1.32 -28.92
C GLY A 100 33.83 2.45 -27.94
N ARG A 101 33.02 3.50 -27.99
CA ARG A 101 33.02 4.57 -26.99
C ARG A 101 32.88 3.94 -25.59
N PRO A 102 33.59 4.42 -24.54
CA PRO A 102 33.47 3.88 -23.19
C PRO A 102 32.00 3.79 -22.77
N ALA A 103 31.60 2.67 -22.15
CA ALA A 103 30.23 2.48 -21.70
C ALA A 103 29.88 3.54 -20.65
N ARG A 104 28.78 4.26 -20.86
CA ARG A 104 28.24 5.25 -19.90
C ARG A 104 27.43 4.48 -18.86
N ASN A 105 27.86 4.56 -17.61
CA ASN A 105 27.18 3.93 -16.47
C ASN A 105 26.39 4.97 -15.68
N PHE A 106 25.23 4.57 -15.18
CA PHE A 106 24.35 5.40 -14.37
C PHE A 106 24.09 4.75 -13.03
N VAL A 107 23.90 5.59 -12.01
CA VAL A 107 23.55 5.21 -10.64
C VAL A 107 22.45 6.12 -10.13
N ILE A 108 21.67 5.66 -9.14
CA ILE A 108 20.75 6.53 -8.40
C ILE A 108 21.54 7.70 -7.81
N ASN A 109 21.02 8.91 -7.98
CA ASN A 109 21.58 10.07 -7.29
C ASN A 109 21.11 10.02 -5.84
N ALA A 110 22.03 9.63 -4.95
CA ALA A 110 21.81 9.60 -3.51
C ALA A 110 21.18 10.92 -3.00
N ASP A 111 21.67 12.06 -3.50
CA ASP A 111 21.31 13.37 -2.98
C ASP A 111 20.00 13.94 -3.57
N ALA A 112 19.23 13.14 -4.34
CA ALA A 112 17.93 13.53 -4.93
C ALA A 112 16.82 13.79 -3.89
N GLY A 113 17.00 13.24 -2.69
CA GLY A 113 16.11 13.45 -1.55
C GLY A 113 16.60 12.66 -0.36
N TYR A 114 16.17 13.07 0.83
CA TYR A 114 16.55 12.44 2.07
C TYR A 114 15.30 12.13 2.91
N VAL A 115 15.40 11.17 3.81
CA VAL A 115 14.39 10.91 4.84
C VAL A 115 15.05 10.93 6.21
N ALA A 116 14.32 11.39 7.22
CA ALA A 116 14.84 11.43 8.59
C ALA A 116 14.02 10.51 9.50
N GLY A 117 14.73 9.67 10.25
CA GLY A 117 14.19 8.90 11.35
C GLY A 117 14.79 9.37 12.66
N ILE A 118 13.94 9.54 13.66
CA ILE A 118 14.35 10.17 14.92
C ILE A 118 13.88 9.33 16.09
N ASP A 119 14.79 9.03 17.01
CA ASP A 119 14.50 8.44 18.31
C ASP A 119 14.56 9.55 19.37
N VAL A 120 13.44 9.81 20.05
CA VAL A 120 13.34 10.81 21.10
C VAL A 120 13.11 10.11 22.44
N GLY A 121 14.18 9.85 23.17
CA GLY A 121 14.16 9.23 24.49
C GLY A 121 14.38 10.21 25.65
N ARG A 122 14.35 9.69 26.88
CA ARG A 122 14.58 10.49 28.10
C ARG A 122 16.02 10.96 28.28
N HIS A 123 16.97 10.20 27.77
CA HIS A 123 18.41 10.42 27.97
C HIS A 123 19.13 10.84 26.68
N LYS A 124 18.52 10.60 25.52
CA LYS A 124 19.10 10.93 24.22
C LYS A 124 18.03 11.33 23.21
N ILE A 125 18.43 12.16 22.24
CA ILE A 125 17.80 12.24 20.93
C ILE A 125 18.81 11.72 19.91
N LEU A 126 18.39 10.80 19.05
CA LEU A 126 19.19 10.30 17.93
C LEU A 126 18.45 10.63 16.62
N VAL A 127 19.05 11.49 15.80
CA VAL A 127 18.58 11.82 14.45
C VAL A 127 19.45 11.07 13.45
N MET A 128 18.81 10.29 12.58
CA MET A 128 19.47 9.66 11.44
C MET A 128 18.85 10.15 10.14
N ILE A 129 19.68 10.56 9.19
CA ILE A 129 19.25 11.01 7.86
C ILE A 129 19.79 10.02 6.84
N MET A 130 18.88 9.45 6.05
CA MET A 130 19.20 8.51 4.99
C MET A 130 18.91 9.15 3.63
N ASP A 131 19.83 8.92 2.69
CA ASP A 131 19.68 9.36 1.32
C ASP A 131 18.84 8.39 0.49
N LEU A 132 18.50 8.79 -0.74
CA LEU A 132 17.64 7.98 -1.61
C LEU A 132 18.31 6.69 -2.08
N ALA A 133 19.64 6.59 -2.00
CA ALA A 133 20.39 5.36 -2.28
C ALA A 133 20.33 4.35 -1.11
N GLY A 134 19.65 4.70 -0.02
CA GLY A 134 19.48 3.83 1.15
C GLY A 134 20.67 3.87 2.10
N VAL A 135 21.58 4.85 1.95
CA VAL A 135 22.76 5.02 2.81
C VAL A 135 22.47 6.05 3.89
N VAL A 136 22.73 5.70 5.15
CA VAL A 136 22.65 6.66 6.25
C VAL A 136 23.84 7.61 6.15
N ARG A 137 23.57 8.90 5.98
CA ARG A 137 24.60 9.92 5.74
C ARG A 137 24.96 10.72 6.98
N VAL A 138 23.98 10.90 7.88
CA VAL A 138 24.21 11.50 9.20
C VAL A 138 23.58 10.63 10.27
N SER A 139 24.31 10.48 11.36
CA SER A 139 23.82 9.95 12.63
C SER A 139 24.28 10.91 13.71
N ARG A 140 23.34 11.72 14.22
CA ARG A 140 23.61 12.76 15.21
C ARG A 140 22.88 12.42 16.50
N ARG A 141 23.66 12.31 17.58
CA ARG A 141 23.18 12.05 18.93
C ARG A 141 23.42 13.25 19.81
N VAL A 142 22.43 13.59 20.63
CA VAL A 142 22.58 14.56 21.73
C VAL A 142 22.05 13.95 23.02
N GLU A 143 22.67 14.30 24.14
CA GLU A 143 22.17 13.93 25.46
C GLU A 143 21.04 14.86 25.87
N VAL A 144 20.05 14.29 26.57
CA VAL A 144 18.87 15.01 27.03
C VAL A 144 19.04 15.33 28.52
N PRO A 145 19.11 16.61 28.91
CA PRO A 145 19.24 17.00 30.32
C PRO A 145 18.04 16.52 31.17
N ALA A 146 18.30 16.01 32.36
CA ALA A 146 17.25 15.47 33.24
C ALA A 146 16.17 16.52 33.62
N SER A 147 16.51 17.81 33.64
CA SER A 147 15.60 18.91 33.97
C SER A 147 14.72 19.39 32.81
N ILE A 148 14.92 18.88 31.59
CA ILE A 148 14.18 19.36 30.41
C ILE A 148 12.72 18.88 30.45
N ASP A 149 11.81 19.78 30.08
CA ASP A 149 10.38 19.51 29.92
C ASP A 149 10.03 19.15 28.47
N GLY A 150 8.75 18.83 28.21
CA GLY A 150 8.30 18.42 26.87
C GLY A 150 8.47 19.49 25.78
N ALA A 151 8.36 20.77 26.14
CA ALA A 151 8.56 21.88 25.19
C ALA A 151 10.05 22.07 24.87
N GLY A 152 10.91 22.03 25.88
CA GLY A 152 12.36 22.03 25.72
C GLY A 152 12.86 20.84 24.91
N LEU A 153 12.25 19.66 25.09
CA LEU A 153 12.59 18.46 24.32
C LEU A 153 12.23 18.63 22.82
N LEU A 154 11.10 19.26 22.51
CA LEU A 154 10.72 19.59 21.13
C LEU A 154 11.68 20.63 20.51
N ALA A 155 12.12 21.63 21.28
CA ALA A 155 13.11 22.61 20.83
C ALA A 155 14.48 21.95 20.59
N LEU A 156 14.91 21.04 21.47
CA LEU A 156 16.14 20.27 21.33
C LEU A 156 16.07 19.35 20.10
N LEU A 157 14.92 18.72 19.85
CA LEU A 157 14.65 17.95 18.64
C LEU A 157 14.84 18.80 17.38
N GLN A 158 14.18 19.96 17.31
CA GLN A 158 14.30 20.89 16.19
C GLN A 158 15.75 21.32 15.96
N HIS A 159 16.47 21.68 17.02
CA HIS A 159 17.88 22.08 16.93
C HIS A 159 18.75 20.92 16.42
N THR A 160 18.52 19.70 16.92
CA THR A 160 19.31 18.51 16.54
C THR A 160 19.09 18.15 15.08
N LEU A 161 17.85 18.20 14.58
CA LEU A 161 17.54 17.94 13.17
C LEU A 161 18.10 19.03 12.26
N SER A 162 18.03 20.30 12.68
CA SER A 162 18.63 21.42 11.95
C SER A 162 20.16 21.28 11.86
N ALA A 163 20.81 20.85 12.94
CA ALA A 163 22.25 20.60 12.94
C ALA A 163 22.63 19.39 12.08
N ALA A 164 21.82 18.33 12.07
CA ALA A 164 22.03 17.15 11.23
C ALA A 164 21.90 17.46 9.72
N THR A 165 20.94 18.31 9.35
CA THR A 165 20.78 18.76 7.95
C THR A 165 21.89 19.75 7.54
N ALA A 166 22.31 20.64 8.45
CA ALA A 166 23.44 21.53 8.21
C ALA A 166 24.77 20.78 7.99
N GLU A 167 24.99 19.65 8.68
CA GLU A 167 26.16 18.78 8.49
C GLU A 167 26.22 18.16 7.09
N LEU A 168 25.06 17.94 6.46
CA LEU A 168 24.93 17.53 5.05
C LEU A 168 24.99 18.70 4.07
N GLY A 169 25.00 19.95 4.56
CA GLY A 169 24.90 21.14 3.73
C GLY A 169 23.53 21.29 3.05
N ILE A 170 22.46 20.73 3.63
CA ILE A 170 21.10 20.77 3.08
C ILE A 170 20.14 21.51 4.03
N GLY A 171 19.06 22.09 3.47
CA GLY A 171 17.94 22.58 4.25
C GLY A 171 16.95 21.47 4.63
N LEU A 172 16.03 21.76 5.56
CA LEU A 172 14.96 20.83 5.97
C LEU A 172 14.02 20.48 4.81
N ASP A 173 13.86 21.38 3.84
CA ASP A 173 13.08 21.23 2.60
C ASP A 173 13.61 20.11 1.68
N ARG A 174 14.86 19.69 1.88
CA ARG A 174 15.46 18.54 1.17
C ARG A 174 15.04 17.19 1.78
N LEU A 175 14.43 17.19 2.96
CA LEU A 175 13.80 16.00 3.51
C LEU A 175 12.46 15.75 2.78
N ARG A 176 12.15 14.49 2.51
CA ARG A 176 10.89 14.06 1.88
C ARG A 176 9.84 13.65 2.90
N ALA A 177 10.28 13.18 4.05
CA ALA A 177 9.44 12.85 5.20
C ALA A 177 10.29 12.73 6.46
N ILE A 178 9.65 12.90 7.62
CA ILE A 178 10.23 12.68 8.93
C ILE A 178 9.35 11.67 9.68
N ALA A 179 9.96 10.73 10.40
CA ALA A 179 9.25 9.95 11.39
C ALA A 179 9.96 9.98 12.75
N VAL A 180 9.18 10.16 13.81
CA VAL A 180 9.65 10.34 15.17
C VAL A 180 9.14 9.21 16.06
N GLY A 181 10.07 8.45 16.62
CA GLY A 181 9.85 7.47 17.68
C GLY A 181 9.79 8.16 19.03
N VAL A 182 8.72 7.89 19.78
CA VAL A 182 8.52 8.45 21.12
C VAL A 182 8.19 7.36 22.14
N PRO A 183 8.61 7.52 23.40
CA PRO A 183 8.22 6.63 24.48
C PRO A 183 6.78 6.91 24.89
N GLY A 184 5.90 5.95 24.65
CA GLY A 184 4.50 6.02 25.07
C GLY A 184 3.55 5.35 24.08
N VAL A 185 2.28 5.39 24.45
CA VAL A 185 1.17 4.90 23.63
C VAL A 185 0.85 5.96 22.57
N VAL A 186 0.86 5.54 21.31
CA VAL A 186 0.54 6.39 20.16
C VAL A 186 -0.61 5.74 19.39
N ASP A 187 -1.70 6.48 19.19
CA ASP A 187 -2.86 5.95 18.46
C ASP A 187 -2.62 5.89 16.95
N ALA A 188 -3.58 5.30 16.21
CA ALA A 188 -3.52 5.20 14.75
C ALA A 188 -3.47 6.56 14.06
N ALA A 189 -4.01 7.60 14.72
CA ALA A 189 -3.93 8.95 14.25
C ALA A 189 -2.57 9.58 14.55
N GLY A 190 -1.62 8.96 15.26
CA GLY A 190 -0.31 9.54 15.56
C GLY A 190 -0.28 10.48 16.77
N ARG A 191 -1.34 10.51 17.58
CA ARG A 191 -1.41 11.29 18.83
C ARG A 191 -0.86 10.46 19.98
N ILE A 192 -0.11 11.09 20.88
CA ILE A 192 0.42 10.44 22.07
C ILE A 192 -0.70 10.41 23.11
N THR A 193 -1.31 9.25 23.34
CA THR A 193 -2.43 9.11 24.29
C THR A 193 -1.92 8.98 25.73
N ARG A 194 -0.77 8.34 25.93
CA ARG A 194 -0.15 8.17 27.26
C ARG A 194 1.38 8.12 27.17
N SER A 195 2.06 9.02 27.85
CA SER A 195 3.50 8.94 28.11
C SER A 195 3.81 9.12 29.58
N VAL A 196 4.49 8.14 30.19
CA VAL A 196 5.02 8.25 31.56
C VAL A 196 6.39 8.94 31.57
N VAL A 197 7.10 8.86 30.44
CA VAL A 197 8.48 9.38 30.30
C VAL A 197 8.48 10.89 30.06
N VAL A 198 7.51 11.38 29.28
CA VAL A 198 7.28 12.81 29.05
C VAL A 198 5.80 13.10 29.31
N PRO A 199 5.37 13.23 30.57
CA PRO A 199 3.95 13.37 30.94
C PRO A 199 3.22 14.52 30.23
N GLN A 200 3.94 15.59 29.89
CA GLN A 200 3.40 16.75 29.17
C GLN A 200 2.96 16.42 27.74
N TRP A 201 3.39 15.29 27.18
CA TRP A 201 2.99 14.86 25.84
C TRP A 201 1.75 13.95 25.84
N SER A 202 1.27 13.49 27.01
CA SER A 202 -0.02 12.78 27.09
C SER A 202 -1.17 13.66 26.60
N GLY A 203 -1.90 13.19 25.60
CA GLY A 203 -2.98 13.93 24.94
C GLY A 203 -2.51 14.94 23.91
N PHE A 204 -1.22 15.04 23.59
CA PHE A 204 -0.69 15.98 22.58
C PHE A 204 -0.41 15.30 21.22
N ASP A 205 -0.54 16.10 20.17
CA ASP A 205 -0.14 15.73 18.81
C ASP A 205 1.08 16.56 18.39
N LEU A 206 2.23 15.91 18.25
CA LEU A 206 3.50 16.58 17.90
C LEU A 206 3.63 16.86 16.40
N ARG A 207 2.87 16.17 15.54
CA ARG A 207 3.01 16.28 14.08
C ARG A 207 2.78 17.70 13.56
N PRO A 208 1.69 18.41 13.90
CA PRO A 208 1.49 19.78 13.41
C PRO A 208 2.60 20.72 13.89
N LEU A 209 3.12 20.51 15.11
CA LEU A 209 4.20 21.33 15.65
C LEU A 209 5.50 21.14 14.86
N ILE A 210 5.85 19.89 14.54
CA ILE A 210 7.04 19.54 13.76
C ILE A 210 6.86 20.00 12.30
N ALA A 211 5.69 19.73 11.70
CA ALA A 211 5.38 20.10 10.33
C ALA A 211 5.44 21.62 10.11
N ASN A 212 5.09 22.42 11.12
CA ASN A 212 5.13 23.88 11.04
C ASN A 212 6.53 24.44 10.73
N TRP A 213 7.60 23.87 11.30
CA TRP A 213 8.97 24.34 11.06
C TRP A 213 9.78 23.46 10.10
N ALA A 214 9.36 22.21 9.87
CA ALA A 214 10.03 21.32 8.91
C ALA A 214 9.44 21.38 7.49
N SER A 215 8.17 21.78 7.35
CA SER A 215 7.45 21.89 6.07
C SER A 215 7.45 20.60 5.23
N VAL A 216 7.52 19.44 5.87
CA VAL A 216 7.52 18.11 5.25
C VAL A 216 6.55 17.19 5.99
N PRO A 217 6.07 16.09 5.37
CA PRO A 217 5.24 15.09 6.05
C PRO A 217 5.90 14.54 7.32
N VAL A 218 5.14 14.45 8.41
CA VAL A 218 5.62 13.97 9.73
C VAL A 218 4.75 12.83 10.22
N ALA A 219 5.38 11.73 10.62
CA ALA A 219 4.76 10.68 11.43
C ALA A 219 5.34 10.63 12.84
N VAL A 220 4.49 10.26 13.79
CA VAL A 220 4.88 9.96 15.17
C VAL A 220 4.43 8.54 15.45
N ALA A 221 5.29 7.74 16.07
CA ALA A 221 5.02 6.35 16.38
C ALA A 221 5.69 5.93 17.70
N ASN A 222 5.19 4.87 18.30
CA ASN A 222 5.82 4.24 19.46
C ASN A 222 7.24 3.73 19.11
N ASP A 223 8.17 3.89 20.06
CA ASP A 223 9.59 3.53 19.91
C ASP A 223 9.82 2.04 19.59
N ALA A 224 9.21 1.13 20.36
CA ALA A 224 9.30 -0.31 20.11
C ALA A 224 8.72 -0.70 18.74
N ASN A 225 7.60 -0.08 18.34
CA ASN A 225 6.97 -0.32 17.04
C ASN A 225 7.85 0.10 15.86
N LEU A 226 8.60 1.19 16.00
CA LEU A 226 9.62 1.54 15.00
C LEU A 226 10.80 0.57 15.04
N ALA A 227 11.25 0.15 16.22
CA ALA A 227 12.36 -0.78 16.34
C ALA A 227 12.08 -2.13 15.65
N VAL A 228 10.87 -2.70 15.78
CA VAL A 228 10.52 -3.95 15.09
C VAL A 228 10.49 -3.79 13.57
N LEU A 229 10.01 -2.64 13.05
CA LEU A 229 10.08 -2.32 11.62
C LEU A 229 11.53 -2.28 11.12
N ALA A 230 12.45 -1.77 11.94
CA ALA A 230 13.86 -1.73 11.60
C ALA A 230 14.48 -3.12 11.57
N GLU A 231 14.18 -3.96 12.57
CA GLU A 231 14.71 -5.32 12.67
C GLU A 231 14.21 -6.22 11.53
N GLN A 232 12.94 -6.08 11.13
CA GLN A 232 12.38 -6.77 9.98
C GLN A 232 12.95 -6.25 8.65
N TRP A 233 13.46 -5.01 8.61
CA TRP A 233 14.01 -4.42 7.39
C TRP A 233 15.52 -4.65 7.19
N ARG A 234 16.31 -4.49 8.26
CA ARG A 234 17.79 -4.48 8.23
C ARG A 234 18.44 -5.22 9.39
N GLY A 235 17.65 -5.77 10.32
CA GLY A 235 18.18 -6.41 11.52
C GLY A 235 17.98 -7.92 11.51
N ALA A 236 17.78 -8.46 12.71
CA ALA A 236 17.76 -9.88 12.99
C ALA A 236 16.52 -10.61 12.44
N ALA A 237 15.46 -9.87 12.11
CA ALA A 237 14.16 -10.43 11.73
C ALA A 237 13.83 -10.31 10.23
N GLN A 238 14.83 -10.06 9.38
CA GLN A 238 14.65 -9.85 7.92
C GLN A 238 13.91 -10.96 7.16
N ARG A 239 13.87 -12.17 7.73
CA ARG A 239 13.28 -13.36 7.10
C ARG A 239 12.01 -13.85 7.81
N CYS A 240 11.51 -13.08 8.77
CA CYS A 240 10.38 -13.45 9.60
C CYS A 240 9.24 -12.45 9.37
N THR A 241 8.02 -12.96 9.36
CA THR A 241 6.79 -12.18 9.25
C THR A 241 6.10 -12.00 10.59
N ASP A 242 6.29 -12.95 11.51
CA ASP A 242 5.74 -12.91 12.86
C ASP A 242 6.86 -12.70 13.88
N VAL A 243 6.97 -11.47 14.39
CA VAL A 243 8.12 -10.99 15.17
C VAL A 243 7.64 -10.32 16.44
N ILE A 244 8.24 -10.69 17.58
CA ILE A 244 8.11 -9.93 18.81
C ILE A 244 9.42 -9.21 19.10
N TYR A 245 9.37 -7.89 19.25
CA TYR A 245 10.51 -7.11 19.68
C TYR A 245 10.31 -6.68 21.13
N ILE A 246 11.24 -7.05 22.00
CA ILE A 246 11.24 -6.65 23.41
C ILE A 246 12.22 -5.50 23.59
N LEU A 247 11.70 -4.31 23.87
CA LEU A 247 12.49 -3.17 24.25
C LEU A 247 12.77 -3.25 25.76
N ALA A 248 13.90 -3.86 26.10
CA ALA A 248 14.38 -4.00 27.47
C ALA A 248 15.04 -2.69 27.94
N GLY A 249 14.37 -2.01 28.86
CA GLY A 249 14.83 -0.78 29.50
C GLY A 249 14.37 -0.74 30.96
N ARG A 250 14.17 0.46 31.52
CA ARG A 250 13.65 0.59 32.89
C ARG A 250 12.28 -0.09 33.08
N ARG A 251 11.44 0.00 32.04
CA ARG A 251 10.20 -0.77 31.91
C ARG A 251 10.27 -1.56 30.62
N THR A 252 9.83 -2.80 30.67
CA THR A 252 9.75 -3.67 29.49
C THR A 252 8.56 -3.28 28.63
N ARG A 253 8.82 -3.07 27.34
CA ARG A 253 7.78 -2.92 26.31
C ARG A 253 7.97 -3.97 25.24
N ALA A 254 6.87 -4.38 24.62
CA ALA A 254 6.90 -5.25 23.45
C ALA A 254 6.33 -4.49 22.25
N ALA A 255 6.89 -4.73 21.07
CA ALA A 255 6.20 -4.52 19.81
C ALA A 255 5.89 -5.88 19.21
N ILE A 256 4.70 -5.99 18.63
CA ILE A 256 4.19 -7.22 18.05
C ILE A 256 4.01 -6.97 16.56
N MET A 257 4.60 -7.81 15.74
CA MET A 257 4.42 -7.82 14.30
C MET A 257 3.86 -9.18 13.90
N ILE A 258 2.78 -9.19 13.13
CA ILE A 258 2.13 -10.40 12.61
C ILE A 258 1.88 -10.18 11.11
N ASN A 259 2.20 -11.16 10.27
CA ASN A 259 2.10 -11.05 8.81
C ASN A 259 2.84 -9.83 8.24
N SER A 260 4.01 -9.48 8.78
CA SER A 260 4.78 -8.26 8.42
C SER A 260 4.12 -6.93 8.77
N GLU A 261 3.01 -6.93 9.52
CA GLU A 261 2.33 -5.73 9.97
C GLU A 261 2.50 -5.52 11.47
N VAL A 262 2.83 -4.29 11.88
CA VAL A 262 2.94 -3.96 13.29
C VAL A 262 1.55 -3.82 13.90
N LEU A 263 1.26 -4.66 14.88
CA LEU A 263 0.03 -4.60 15.66
C LEU A 263 0.11 -3.45 16.65
N THR A 264 -0.65 -2.38 16.39
CA THR A 264 -0.78 -1.25 17.33
C THR A 264 -1.98 -1.40 18.27
N GLY A 265 -2.97 -2.21 17.88
CA GLY A 265 -4.25 -2.33 18.58
C GLY A 265 -5.15 -1.09 18.43
N ARG A 266 -6.40 -1.18 18.90
CA ARG A 266 -7.44 -0.14 18.73
C ARG A 266 -7.04 1.24 19.27
N HIS A 267 -6.30 1.26 20.38
CA HIS A 267 -5.91 2.50 21.08
C HIS A 267 -4.40 2.76 21.06
N GLY A 268 -3.63 1.98 20.29
CA GLY A 268 -2.17 2.06 20.29
C GLY A 268 -1.47 1.31 21.44
N GLU A 269 -2.22 0.58 22.28
CA GLU A 269 -1.72 -0.05 23.52
C GLU A 269 -1.22 -1.49 23.35
N ALA A 270 -1.24 -2.04 22.13
CA ALA A 270 -0.72 -3.39 21.91
C ALA A 270 0.77 -3.46 22.31
N GLY A 271 1.13 -4.49 23.09
CA GLY A 271 2.51 -4.69 23.54
C GLY A 271 2.94 -3.89 24.78
N GLU A 272 2.03 -3.16 25.44
CA GLU A 272 2.28 -2.47 26.72
C GLU A 272 2.33 -3.46 27.92
N ILE A 273 3.11 -4.53 27.82
CA ILE A 273 3.20 -5.61 28.83
C ILE A 273 3.70 -5.11 30.19
N GLY A 274 4.52 -4.06 30.22
CA GLY A 274 4.98 -3.42 31.46
C GLY A 274 3.89 -2.66 32.22
N SER A 275 2.66 -2.59 31.71
CA SER A 275 1.50 -2.06 32.44
C SER A 275 0.74 -3.14 33.21
N VAL A 276 1.02 -4.42 32.95
CA VAL A 276 0.41 -5.56 33.65
C VAL A 276 1.14 -5.76 34.98
N PRO A 277 0.47 -5.60 36.13
CA PRO A 277 1.12 -5.67 37.45
C PRO A 277 1.92 -6.96 37.69
N GLU A 278 1.44 -8.09 37.16
CA GLU A 278 2.05 -9.42 37.32
C GLU A 278 3.32 -9.62 36.45
N LEU A 279 3.46 -8.81 35.40
CA LEU A 279 4.61 -8.84 34.47
C LEU A 279 5.56 -7.66 34.67
N PHE A 280 5.20 -6.70 35.52
CA PHE A 280 5.97 -5.50 35.77
C PHE A 280 7.09 -5.74 36.77
N PHE A 281 8.28 -5.25 36.45
CA PHE A 281 9.40 -5.10 37.36
C PHE A 281 10.21 -3.85 36.99
N ASP A 282 10.86 -3.22 37.96
CA ASP A 282 11.78 -2.10 37.73
C ASP A 282 13.20 -2.63 37.54
N THR A 283 13.76 -2.42 36.36
CA THR A 283 15.08 -2.95 35.99
C THR A 283 16.21 -2.47 36.93
N PRO A 284 16.33 -1.17 37.26
CA PRO A 284 17.24 -0.70 38.32
C PRO A 284 17.05 -1.37 39.68
N GLU A 285 15.82 -1.58 40.14
CA GLU A 285 15.56 -2.31 41.39
C GLU A 285 16.14 -3.73 41.34
N VAL A 286 15.90 -4.47 40.25
CA VAL A 286 16.38 -5.86 40.12
C VAL A 286 17.91 -5.93 39.99
N LEU A 287 18.50 -5.07 39.16
CA LEU A 287 19.92 -5.15 38.83
C LEU A 287 20.83 -4.37 39.79
N LEU A 288 20.37 -3.26 40.35
CA LEU A 288 21.16 -2.40 41.25
C LEU A 288 20.67 -2.43 42.71
N GLY A 289 19.48 -2.97 42.97
CA GLY A 289 18.88 -2.97 44.31
C GLY A 289 18.28 -1.63 44.73
N ASP A 290 18.19 -0.67 43.80
CA ASP A 290 17.64 0.67 44.06
C ASP A 290 16.79 1.13 42.85
N PRO A 291 15.46 1.28 43.00
CA PRO A 291 14.59 1.78 41.92
C PRO A 291 14.88 3.25 41.56
N GLY A 292 15.57 4.01 42.42
CA GLY A 292 15.98 5.38 42.15
C GLY A 292 17.30 5.50 41.35
N ALA A 293 18.03 4.40 41.17
CA ALA A 293 19.36 4.43 40.60
C ALA A 293 19.36 4.79 39.10
N ASP A 294 20.43 5.47 38.69
CA ASP A 294 20.67 5.80 37.29
C ASP A 294 21.00 4.53 36.49
N SER A 295 20.46 4.45 35.28
CA SER A 295 20.64 3.33 34.37
C SER A 295 22.08 3.22 33.83
N ALA A 296 22.91 4.25 34.03
CA ALA A 296 24.33 4.26 33.67
C ALA A 296 25.16 3.12 34.29
N ASN A 297 24.76 2.62 35.47
CA ASN A 297 25.52 1.57 36.18
C ASN A 297 25.05 0.15 35.85
N LEU A 298 23.96 -0.03 35.10
CA LEU A 298 23.43 -1.37 34.79
C LEU A 298 24.46 -2.26 34.08
N ALA A 299 25.23 -1.67 33.17
CA ALA A 299 26.29 -2.38 32.42
C ALA A 299 27.38 -2.96 33.34
N GLN A 300 27.66 -2.32 34.49
CA GLN A 300 28.67 -2.79 35.44
C GLN A 300 28.25 -4.08 36.13
N VAL A 301 26.95 -4.25 36.41
CA VAL A 301 26.39 -5.48 37.00
C VAL A 301 26.60 -6.67 36.06
N PHE A 302 26.32 -6.51 34.77
CA PHE A 302 26.59 -7.55 33.76
C PHE A 302 28.09 -7.84 33.62
N ALA A 303 28.95 -6.81 33.68
CA ALA A 303 30.40 -6.99 33.66
C ALA A 303 30.91 -7.77 34.89
N ALA A 304 30.45 -7.43 36.09
CA ALA A 304 30.80 -8.12 37.33
C ALA A 304 30.28 -9.57 37.35
N ALA A 305 29.07 -9.82 36.86
CA ALA A 305 28.51 -11.17 36.72
C ALA A 305 29.36 -12.06 35.80
N ARG A 306 29.86 -11.51 34.67
CA ARG A 306 30.81 -12.19 33.78
C ARG A 306 32.16 -12.44 34.45
N ALA A 307 32.65 -11.49 35.25
CA ALA A 307 33.89 -11.63 36.02
C ALA A 307 33.77 -12.64 37.19
N GLY A 308 32.57 -13.07 37.50
CA GLY A 308 32.30 -14.15 38.44
C GLY A 308 31.77 -13.73 39.80
N ASP A 309 31.40 -12.46 39.96
CA ASP A 309 30.80 -11.95 41.19
C ASP A 309 29.43 -12.65 41.47
N PRO A 310 29.29 -13.34 42.63
CA PRO A 310 28.08 -14.09 42.93
C PRO A 310 26.81 -13.23 43.06
N ASP A 311 26.91 -12.04 43.66
CA ASP A 311 25.76 -11.14 43.85
C ASP A 311 25.25 -10.64 42.49
N SER A 312 26.16 -10.18 41.64
CA SER A 312 25.85 -9.73 40.29
C SER A 312 25.24 -10.84 39.42
N ARG A 313 25.73 -12.09 39.54
CA ARG A 313 25.14 -13.24 38.83
C ARG A 313 23.70 -13.49 39.27
N GLN A 314 23.44 -13.49 40.58
CA GLN A 314 22.09 -13.69 41.11
C GLN A 314 21.12 -12.60 40.63
N ARG A 315 21.57 -11.35 40.55
CA ARG A 315 20.77 -10.23 40.03
C ARG A 315 20.46 -10.38 38.54
N VAL A 316 21.44 -10.79 37.73
CA VAL A 316 21.25 -11.05 36.30
C VAL A 316 20.29 -12.23 36.07
N GLU A 317 20.43 -13.30 36.84
CA GLU A 317 19.51 -14.45 36.78
C GLU A 317 18.07 -14.04 37.13
N ARG A 318 17.88 -13.28 38.21
CA ARG A 318 16.57 -12.72 38.57
C ARG A 318 16.00 -11.84 37.45
N PHE A 319 16.81 -10.98 36.86
CA PHE A 319 16.40 -10.15 35.73
C PHE A 319 15.92 -10.99 34.54
N CYS A 320 16.67 -12.04 34.15
CA CYS A 320 16.27 -12.94 33.08
C CYS A 320 14.97 -13.68 33.41
N ALA A 321 14.78 -14.14 34.66
CA ALA A 321 13.55 -14.81 35.09
C ALA A 321 12.32 -13.89 35.00
N GLU A 322 12.46 -12.63 35.42
CA GLU A 322 11.40 -11.62 35.31
C GLU A 322 11.03 -11.32 33.84
N LEU A 323 12.04 -11.16 32.98
CA LEU A 323 11.83 -10.90 31.56
C LEU A 323 11.22 -12.11 30.81
N ALA A 324 11.68 -13.32 31.14
CA ALA A 324 11.17 -14.57 30.57
C ALA A 324 9.67 -14.77 30.86
N ARG A 325 9.17 -14.30 32.02
CA ARG A 325 7.74 -14.37 32.36
C ARG A 325 6.87 -13.63 31.33
N GLY A 326 7.27 -12.41 30.96
CA GLY A 326 6.56 -11.60 29.97
C GLY A 326 6.68 -12.18 28.56
N ILE A 327 7.87 -12.63 28.18
CA ILE A 327 8.11 -13.28 26.87
C ILE A 327 7.24 -14.53 26.74
N ARG A 328 7.23 -15.40 27.75
CA ARG A 328 6.43 -16.62 27.74
C ARG A 328 4.94 -16.32 27.54
N PHE A 329 4.40 -15.32 28.24
CA PHE A 329 3.01 -14.91 28.05
C PHE A 329 2.72 -14.55 26.59
N LEU A 330 3.58 -13.74 25.98
CA LEU A 330 3.41 -13.33 24.59
C LEU A 330 3.58 -14.49 23.60
N VAL A 331 4.59 -15.34 23.80
CA VAL A 331 4.86 -16.50 22.94
C VAL A 331 3.72 -17.51 22.98
N THR A 332 3.15 -17.77 24.16
CA THR A 332 1.98 -18.66 24.30
C THR A 332 0.76 -18.10 23.59
N VAL A 333 0.57 -16.79 23.56
CA VAL A 333 -0.60 -16.15 22.94
C VAL A 333 -0.44 -15.96 21.43
N LEU A 334 0.79 -15.68 20.96
CA LEU A 334 1.03 -15.19 19.59
C LEU A 334 1.78 -16.16 18.70
N ASP A 335 2.49 -17.14 19.26
CA ASP A 335 3.31 -18.11 18.51
C ASP A 335 4.23 -17.49 17.44
N PRO A 336 5.17 -16.60 17.82
CA PRO A 336 6.01 -15.91 16.86
C PRO A 336 7.13 -16.80 16.31
N GLU A 337 7.62 -16.48 15.12
CA GLU A 337 8.83 -17.11 14.56
C GLU A 337 10.09 -16.71 15.35
N ILE A 338 10.15 -15.47 15.82
CA ILE A 338 11.32 -14.90 16.46
C ILE A 338 10.98 -13.85 17.53
N VAL A 339 11.73 -13.89 18.63
CA VAL A 339 11.76 -12.85 19.67
C VAL A 339 13.11 -12.14 19.59
N VAL A 340 13.08 -10.82 19.41
CA VAL A 340 14.27 -9.96 19.34
C VAL A 340 14.36 -9.12 20.60
N ILE A 341 15.45 -9.23 21.35
CA ILE A 341 15.71 -8.44 22.55
C ILE A 341 16.56 -7.22 22.19
N GLY A 342 16.03 -6.02 22.38
CA GLY A 342 16.75 -4.76 22.15
C GLY A 342 16.58 -3.75 23.27
N GLY A 343 16.99 -2.50 23.03
CA GLY A 343 17.01 -1.43 24.03
C GLY A 343 18.36 -1.28 24.74
N GLY A 344 18.38 -0.49 25.82
CA GLY A 344 19.62 -0.05 26.49
C GLY A 344 20.46 -1.16 27.13
N LEU A 345 19.95 -2.39 27.16
CA LEU A 345 20.61 -3.58 27.70
C LEU A 345 21.20 -4.50 26.62
N SER A 346 21.04 -4.19 25.33
CA SER A 346 21.51 -5.03 24.23
C SER A 346 23.03 -5.27 24.23
N GLY A 347 23.82 -4.39 24.84
CA GLY A 347 25.28 -4.57 24.99
C GLY A 347 25.69 -5.74 25.90
N ALA A 348 24.79 -6.25 26.73
CA ALA A 348 24.98 -7.48 27.50
C ALA A 348 24.45 -8.73 26.76
N GLY A 349 24.02 -8.57 25.50
CA GLY A 349 23.16 -9.45 24.71
C GLY A 349 23.34 -10.94 24.95
N GLU A 350 24.55 -11.50 24.76
CA GLU A 350 24.77 -12.95 24.88
C GLU A 350 24.42 -13.51 26.28
N GLN A 351 24.74 -12.77 27.36
CA GLN A 351 24.42 -13.19 28.72
C GLN A 351 22.91 -13.16 29.00
N ILE A 352 22.21 -12.17 28.43
CA ILE A 352 20.75 -12.06 28.54
C ILE A 352 20.08 -13.17 27.74
N ILE A 353 20.52 -13.41 26.49
CA ILE A 353 19.96 -14.46 25.63
C ILE A 353 20.18 -15.84 26.25
N SER A 354 21.39 -16.14 26.73
CA SER A 354 21.66 -17.41 27.42
C SER A 354 20.79 -17.57 28.66
N GLY A 355 20.73 -16.55 29.52
CA GLY A 355 19.90 -16.62 30.74
C GLY A 355 18.41 -16.71 30.43
N LEU A 356 17.93 -16.12 29.33
CA LEU A 356 16.54 -16.27 28.89
C LEU A 356 16.25 -17.67 28.33
N HIS A 357 17.16 -18.25 27.55
CA HIS A 357 17.03 -19.65 27.13
C HIS A 357 16.93 -20.58 28.34
N ASP A 358 17.83 -20.43 29.31
CA ASP A 358 17.81 -21.25 30.53
C ASP A 358 16.45 -21.17 31.27
N GLN A 359 15.81 -20.00 31.28
CA GLN A 359 14.53 -19.78 31.94
C GLN A 359 13.32 -20.26 31.11
N LEU A 360 13.39 -20.18 29.78
CA LEU A 360 12.32 -20.59 28.87
C LEU A 360 12.32 -22.10 28.66
N ASP A 361 13.50 -22.72 28.50
CA ASP A 361 13.65 -24.16 28.25
C ASP A 361 13.38 -25.01 29.50
N ALA A 362 13.64 -24.49 30.71
CA ALA A 362 13.44 -25.21 31.97
C ALA A 362 11.97 -25.55 32.28
N GLN A 363 11.00 -25.04 31.50
CA GLN A 363 9.57 -25.14 31.81
C GLN A 363 8.69 -25.60 30.63
N VAL A 364 9.26 -26.05 29.52
CA VAL A 364 8.52 -26.55 28.34
C VAL A 364 8.61 -28.08 28.30
N GLU A 365 7.48 -28.78 28.25
CA GLU A 365 7.49 -30.21 27.94
C GLU A 365 8.05 -30.41 26.51
N PRO A 366 8.99 -31.34 26.30
CA PRO A 366 9.61 -31.53 25.00
C PRO A 366 8.58 -32.04 23.98
N ASP A 367 8.04 -31.12 23.18
CA ASP A 367 7.25 -31.43 21.99
C ASP A 367 8.18 -31.58 20.79
N THR A 368 8.40 -32.81 20.33
CA THR A 368 9.42 -33.16 19.35
C THR A 368 9.14 -32.69 17.93
N ASP A 369 7.92 -32.22 17.64
CA ASP A 369 7.49 -31.82 16.29
C ASP A 369 7.49 -30.30 16.06
N ARG A 370 7.71 -29.48 17.11
CA ARG A 370 7.71 -28.01 16.99
C ARG A 370 9.12 -27.47 16.80
N GLN A 371 9.32 -26.61 15.80
CA GLN A 371 10.60 -25.90 15.69
C GLN A 371 10.79 -24.95 16.89
N PRO A 372 11.99 -24.91 17.49
CA PRO A 372 12.25 -24.00 18.60
C PRO A 372 12.16 -22.55 18.11
N MET A 373 11.41 -21.74 18.86
CA MET A 373 11.32 -20.30 18.64
C MET A 373 12.71 -19.67 18.69
N ALA A 374 13.06 -18.84 17.71
CA ALA A 374 14.34 -18.14 17.72
C ALA A 374 14.30 -17.00 18.76
N LEU A 375 15.29 -16.94 19.64
CA LEU A 375 15.49 -15.84 20.58
C LEU A 375 16.86 -15.20 20.32
N VAL A 376 16.87 -13.94 19.93
CA VAL A 376 18.10 -13.25 19.48
C VAL A 376 18.22 -11.85 20.07
N SER A 377 19.46 -11.35 20.13
CA SER A 377 19.69 -9.93 20.40
C SER A 377 19.46 -9.11 19.13
N SER A 378 18.93 -7.89 19.31
CA SER A 378 18.81 -6.87 18.27
C SER A 378 20.16 -6.63 17.60
N GLN A 379 20.18 -6.71 16.26
CA GLN A 379 21.38 -6.41 15.47
C GLN A 379 21.60 -4.91 15.30
N LEU A 380 20.53 -4.12 15.41
CA LEU A 380 20.58 -2.67 15.22
C LEU A 380 20.83 -1.91 16.52
N GLY A 381 20.70 -2.58 17.67
CA GLY A 381 20.99 -2.05 18.99
C GLY A 381 20.25 -0.73 19.26
N ASP A 382 20.99 0.28 19.69
CA ASP A 382 20.42 1.57 20.08
C ASP A 382 20.05 2.47 18.89
N THR A 383 20.29 2.02 17.65
CA THR A 383 19.88 2.71 16.42
C THR A 383 18.56 2.20 15.86
N ALA A 384 18.01 1.09 16.40
CA ALA A 384 16.82 0.41 15.88
C ALA A 384 15.62 1.38 15.71
N VAL A 385 15.35 2.22 16.71
CA VAL A 385 14.21 3.15 16.69
C VAL A 385 14.37 4.19 15.57
N ALA A 386 15.55 4.82 15.45
CA ALA A 386 15.82 5.82 14.43
C ALA A 386 15.84 5.21 13.01
N LEU A 387 16.37 3.99 12.83
CA LEU A 387 16.29 3.24 11.57
C LEU A 387 14.86 2.85 11.22
N GLY A 388 14.04 2.51 12.22
CA GLY A 388 12.61 2.27 12.06
C GLY A 388 11.87 3.52 11.63
N GLY A 389 12.23 4.66 12.21
CA GLY A 389 11.79 5.98 11.77
C GLY A 389 12.16 6.24 10.31
N ILE A 390 13.40 5.93 9.90
CA ILE A 390 13.80 6.03 8.49
C ILE A 390 12.89 5.17 7.61
N ARG A 391 12.64 3.91 7.99
CA ARG A 391 11.75 3.02 7.22
C ARG A 391 10.33 3.57 7.13
N ARG A 392 9.78 4.10 8.22
CA ARG A 392 8.45 4.73 8.22
C ARG A 392 8.41 5.98 7.35
N ALA A 393 9.44 6.82 7.41
CA ALA A 393 9.57 8.00 6.57
C ALA A 393 9.73 7.65 5.08
N GLN A 394 10.45 6.56 4.74
CA GLN A 394 10.50 6.04 3.37
C GLN A 394 9.12 5.66 2.85
N LEU A 395 8.31 4.95 3.65
CA LEU A 395 6.96 4.56 3.24
C LEU A 395 6.05 5.78 3.01
N ILE A 396 6.19 6.83 3.81
CA ILE A 396 5.47 8.09 3.62
C ILE A 396 5.93 8.81 2.34
N ALA A 397 7.24 8.89 2.11
CA ALA A 397 7.80 9.50 0.91
C ALA A 397 7.41 8.74 -0.36
N ALA A 398 7.39 7.40 -0.29
CA ALA A 398 6.97 6.53 -1.38
C ALA A 398 5.48 6.73 -1.75
N ALA A 399 4.61 6.87 -0.74
CA ALA A 399 3.20 7.13 -0.96
C ALA A 399 2.94 8.50 -1.63
N ALA A 400 3.86 9.46 -1.49
CA ALA A 400 3.73 10.80 -2.05
C ALA A 400 4.41 11.00 -3.42
N ASP A 401 5.39 10.16 -3.79
CA ASP A 401 6.18 10.30 -5.02
C ASP A 401 6.45 8.94 -5.69
N PRO A 402 5.84 8.67 -6.87
CA PRO A 402 6.00 7.41 -7.59
C PRO A 402 7.44 7.07 -8.01
N LEU A 403 8.29 8.07 -8.25
CA LEU A 403 9.70 7.85 -8.60
C LEU A 403 10.51 7.42 -7.38
N ILE A 404 10.24 8.03 -6.22
CA ILE A 404 10.80 7.60 -4.94
C ILE A 404 10.33 6.19 -4.60
N ASN A 405 9.05 5.88 -4.80
CA ASN A 405 8.51 4.53 -4.64
C ASN A 405 9.27 3.52 -5.51
N ALA A 406 9.49 3.82 -6.79
CA ALA A 406 10.23 2.96 -7.69
C ALA A 406 11.68 2.68 -7.22
N VAL A 407 12.37 3.68 -6.66
CA VAL A 407 13.71 3.48 -6.08
C VAL A 407 13.64 2.58 -4.85
N ILE A 408 12.71 2.84 -3.93
CA ILE A 408 12.54 2.08 -2.68
C ILE A 408 12.13 0.63 -2.95
N ASP A 409 11.28 0.38 -3.95
CA ASP A 409 10.87 -0.97 -4.38
C ASP A 409 12.04 -1.74 -5.00
N GLY A 410 12.84 -1.08 -5.84
CA GLY A 410 14.02 -1.69 -6.45
C GLY A 410 15.06 -2.13 -5.42
N GLN A 411 15.24 -1.35 -4.36
CA GLN A 411 16.13 -1.68 -3.24
C GLN A 411 15.66 -2.89 -2.40
N GLN A 412 14.37 -3.21 -2.43
CA GLN A 412 13.80 -4.33 -1.66
C GLN A 412 13.89 -5.66 -2.43
N LYS A 413 13.75 -5.65 -3.77
CA LYS A 413 13.78 -6.86 -4.60
C LYS A 413 15.13 -7.59 -4.61
N THR A 414 16.24 -6.89 -4.40
CA THR A 414 17.58 -7.50 -4.27
C THR A 414 17.75 -8.31 -2.99
N ARG A 415 16.80 -8.21 -2.06
CA ARG A 415 16.82 -8.87 -0.76
C ARG A 415 15.86 -10.05 -0.69
N SER A 416 15.10 -10.35 -1.76
CA SER A 416 14.27 -11.56 -1.86
C SER A 416 15.08 -12.79 -2.27
N PRO A 417 14.78 -14.02 -1.77
CA PRO A 417 15.73 -15.14 -1.78
C PRO A 417 15.77 -15.97 -3.07
N HIS A 418 15.01 -15.65 -4.11
CA HIS A 418 14.91 -16.49 -5.31
C HIS A 418 15.96 -16.11 -6.37
N GLY A 419 17.22 -16.16 -5.97
CA GLY A 419 18.37 -15.89 -6.82
C GLY A 419 19.31 -17.08 -6.90
N GLU A 420 18.86 -18.20 -7.47
CA GLU A 420 19.76 -19.20 -8.06
C GLU A 420 19.04 -20.04 -9.13
N ASN A 421 19.61 -20.02 -10.34
CA ASN A 421 19.36 -20.85 -11.53
C ASN A 421 17.99 -20.77 -12.25
N ALA A 422 17.92 -19.87 -13.24
CA ALA A 422 17.12 -20.10 -14.45
C ALA A 422 18.02 -19.85 -15.67
N GLY A 423 18.78 -20.88 -16.04
CA GLY A 423 19.41 -20.97 -17.35
C GLY A 423 18.41 -21.46 -18.40
N THR A 424 18.62 -20.98 -19.62
CA THR A 424 18.13 -21.48 -20.93
C THR A 424 16.65 -21.27 -21.31
N GLU A 425 16.49 -20.26 -22.17
CA GLU A 425 15.79 -20.25 -23.48
C GLU A 425 14.28 -20.48 -23.59
N GLY A 426 13.64 -19.47 -24.20
CA GLY A 426 12.32 -19.52 -24.83
C GLY A 426 11.98 -18.14 -25.41
N GLU A 427 12.37 -17.90 -26.67
CA GLU A 427 12.10 -16.66 -27.41
C GLU A 427 10.59 -16.35 -27.48
N ILE A 428 10.20 -15.13 -27.06
CA ILE A 428 8.91 -14.53 -27.41
C ILE A 428 9.18 -13.30 -28.29
N VAL A 429 8.71 -13.38 -29.53
CA VAL A 429 8.88 -12.36 -30.57
C VAL A 429 7.93 -11.19 -30.32
N ASN A 430 8.46 -10.01 -29.99
CA ASN A 430 7.70 -8.75 -29.93
C ASN A 430 7.97 -7.91 -31.20
N GLN A 431 6.92 -7.56 -31.95
CA GLN A 431 7.01 -6.60 -33.07
C GLN A 431 6.69 -5.16 -32.60
N PRO A 432 7.37 -4.12 -33.15
CA PRO A 432 7.18 -2.74 -32.73
C PRO A 432 6.26 -1.94 -33.66
N VAL A 433 5.36 -1.11 -33.08
CA VAL A 433 4.58 -0.09 -33.80
C VAL A 433 5.32 1.27 -33.75
N ARG A 434 5.33 1.98 -34.88
CA ARG A 434 6.21 3.12 -35.21
C ARG A 434 5.69 4.48 -34.70
N SER A 435 6.62 5.38 -34.32
CA SER A 435 6.38 6.75 -33.82
C SER A 435 6.58 7.85 -34.89
N ALA A 436 5.86 8.99 -34.77
CA ALA A 436 6.15 10.28 -35.43
C ALA A 436 5.60 11.48 -34.57
N PRO A 437 5.84 12.76 -34.90
CA PRO A 437 6.77 13.72 -34.25
C PRO A 437 6.10 14.80 -33.35
N SER A 438 6.92 15.60 -32.63
CA SER A 438 6.61 16.37 -31.39
C SER A 438 6.44 17.91 -31.47
N VAL A 439 6.01 18.53 -30.33
CA VAL A 439 6.22 19.93 -29.77
C VAL A 439 4.94 20.85 -29.67
N PRO A 440 4.69 21.81 -28.68
CA PRO A 440 4.74 21.96 -27.18
C PRO A 440 3.41 22.56 -26.51
N PRO A 441 3.29 22.89 -25.18
CA PRO A 441 2.03 22.81 -24.34
C PRO A 441 1.44 24.07 -23.61
N ALA A 442 0.22 23.96 -23.00
CA ALA A 442 -0.32 24.58 -21.72
C ALA A 442 -1.81 24.19 -21.34
N THR A 443 -2.29 24.29 -20.04
CA THR A 443 -3.58 24.90 -19.48
C THR A 443 -4.45 24.19 -18.36
N SER A 444 -4.94 24.98 -17.34
CA SER A 444 -6.23 25.08 -16.53
C SER A 444 -6.96 23.93 -15.74
N PRO A 445 -7.70 24.22 -14.62
CA PRO A 445 -8.49 23.24 -13.80
C PRO A 445 -9.84 22.80 -14.40
N LEU A 446 -10.28 21.55 -14.12
CA LEU A 446 -11.45 20.88 -14.72
C LEU A 446 -12.80 21.33 -14.12
N ARG A 447 -13.83 21.52 -14.97
CA ARG A 447 -15.20 21.85 -14.56
C ARG A 447 -16.11 20.64 -14.73
N VAL A 448 -16.72 20.18 -13.64
CA VAL A 448 -17.50 18.94 -13.58
C VAL A 448 -18.95 19.24 -13.22
N GLY A 449 -19.90 18.63 -13.93
CA GLY A 449 -21.32 18.70 -13.63
C GLY A 449 -21.81 17.36 -13.09
N MET A 450 -22.24 17.31 -11.84
CA MET A 450 -22.79 16.10 -11.24
C MET A 450 -24.30 16.08 -11.42
N ILE A 451 -24.82 15.02 -12.05
CA ILE A 451 -26.24 14.78 -12.28
C ILE A 451 -26.71 13.66 -11.35
N GLY A 452 -27.61 13.99 -10.43
CA GLY A 452 -28.11 13.09 -9.39
C GLY A 452 -27.48 13.37 -8.02
N ALA A 453 -28.29 13.24 -6.97
CA ALA A 453 -27.89 13.50 -5.58
C ALA A 453 -28.12 12.29 -4.66
N GLY A 454 -28.08 11.08 -5.22
CA GLY A 454 -28.22 9.82 -4.49
C GLY A 454 -26.99 9.48 -3.63
N GLY A 455 -27.01 8.33 -2.95
CA GLY A 455 -25.92 7.93 -2.04
C GLY A 455 -24.53 7.90 -2.68
N ILE A 456 -24.45 7.48 -3.95
CA ILE A 456 -23.18 7.41 -4.70
C ILE A 456 -22.59 8.79 -5.01
N ALA A 457 -23.43 9.81 -5.23
CA ALA A 457 -22.98 11.19 -5.43
C ALA A 457 -22.22 11.71 -4.19
N GLY A 458 -22.59 11.24 -2.99
CA GLY A 458 -21.88 11.52 -1.75
C GLY A 458 -20.46 10.91 -1.69
N ALA A 459 -20.19 9.85 -2.45
CA ALA A 459 -18.85 9.26 -2.58
C ALA A 459 -18.03 9.92 -3.70
N HIS A 460 -18.66 10.32 -4.81
CA HIS A 460 -17.98 10.95 -5.96
C HIS A 460 -17.57 12.40 -5.69
N LEU A 461 -18.45 13.19 -5.05
CA LEU A 461 -18.21 14.61 -4.85
C LEU A 461 -16.91 14.91 -4.08
N PRO A 462 -16.61 14.27 -2.93
CA PRO A 462 -15.35 14.49 -2.24
C PRO A 462 -14.11 14.16 -3.10
N ALA A 463 -14.20 13.15 -3.97
CA ALA A 463 -13.11 12.76 -4.86
C ALA A 463 -12.83 13.83 -5.93
N TRP A 464 -13.87 14.36 -6.58
CA TRP A 464 -13.71 15.46 -7.54
C TRP A 464 -13.13 16.73 -6.90
N LEU A 465 -13.61 17.08 -5.70
CA LEU A 465 -13.12 18.24 -4.97
C LEU A 465 -11.65 18.07 -4.53
N ALA A 466 -11.24 16.87 -4.14
CA ALA A 466 -9.85 16.58 -3.78
C ALA A 466 -8.88 16.74 -4.97
N LEU A 467 -9.36 16.60 -6.20
CA LEU A 467 -8.61 16.88 -7.43
C LEU A 467 -8.60 18.37 -7.82
N GLY A 468 -9.27 19.23 -7.05
CA GLY A 468 -9.40 20.66 -7.34
C GLY A 468 -10.38 20.97 -8.47
N ALA A 469 -11.29 20.05 -8.80
CA ALA A 469 -12.33 20.28 -9.81
C ALA A 469 -13.35 21.31 -9.32
N GLN A 470 -13.87 22.12 -10.25
CA GLN A 470 -15.00 23.00 -9.99
C GLN A 470 -16.29 22.25 -10.27
N VAL A 471 -17.09 21.97 -9.24
CA VAL A 471 -18.29 21.13 -9.37
C VAL A 471 -19.57 21.99 -9.38
N ALA A 472 -20.44 21.73 -10.36
CA ALA A 472 -21.81 22.19 -10.40
C ALA A 472 -22.76 20.98 -10.27
N HIS A 473 -23.97 21.21 -9.77
CA HIS A 473 -24.91 20.15 -9.38
C HIS A 473 -26.27 20.33 -10.05
N TYR A 474 -26.85 19.24 -10.53
CA TYR A 474 -28.25 19.17 -10.95
C TYR A 474 -28.88 17.86 -10.49
N SER A 475 -30.08 17.92 -9.96
CA SER A 475 -30.89 16.75 -9.60
C SER A 475 -32.33 17.19 -9.43
N TRP A 476 -33.30 16.33 -9.75
CA TRP A 476 -34.72 16.60 -9.49
C TRP A 476 -35.00 16.82 -8.00
N GLU A 477 -34.25 16.13 -7.13
CA GLU A 477 -34.30 16.28 -5.68
C GLU A 477 -32.88 16.23 -5.09
N GLY A 478 -32.63 16.94 -3.98
CA GLY A 478 -31.40 16.78 -3.19
C GLY A 478 -30.17 17.61 -3.61
N ALA A 479 -30.19 18.27 -4.77
CA ALA A 479 -29.04 19.07 -5.24
C ALA A 479 -28.65 20.23 -4.29
N PRO A 480 -29.59 21.02 -3.71
CA PRO A 480 -29.23 22.05 -2.74
C PRO A 480 -28.57 21.50 -1.48
N GLN A 481 -29.01 20.35 -0.98
CA GLN A 481 -28.47 19.70 0.20
C GLN A 481 -27.03 19.21 -0.04
N LEU A 482 -26.79 18.62 -1.20
CA LEU A 482 -25.48 18.14 -1.61
C LEU A 482 -24.48 19.29 -1.77
N ALA A 483 -24.91 20.38 -2.43
CA ALA A 483 -24.11 21.58 -2.61
C ALA A 483 -23.82 22.32 -1.28
N ALA A 484 -24.78 22.38 -0.36
CA ALA A 484 -24.60 23.03 0.95
C ALA A 484 -23.53 22.34 1.83
N GLY A 485 -23.35 21.02 1.68
CA GLY A 485 -22.37 20.26 2.46
C GLY A 485 -20.92 20.44 2.02
N HIS A 486 -20.67 20.73 0.73
CA HIS A 486 -19.33 20.61 0.13
C HIS A 486 -18.94 21.77 -0.81
N GLY A 487 -19.87 22.66 -1.14
CA GLY A 487 -19.71 23.73 -2.14
C GLY A 487 -20.18 23.34 -3.55
N GLY A 488 -20.20 24.32 -4.45
CA GLY A 488 -20.63 24.18 -5.85
C GLY A 488 -21.89 24.98 -6.20
N VAL A 489 -22.14 25.15 -7.50
CA VAL A 489 -23.31 25.90 -8.01
C VAL A 489 -24.42 24.92 -8.36
N VAL A 490 -25.63 25.15 -7.85
CA VAL A 490 -26.82 24.38 -8.25
C VAL A 490 -27.37 24.98 -9.54
N ALA A 491 -27.57 24.14 -10.55
CA ALA A 491 -28.23 24.49 -11.80
C ALA A 491 -29.72 24.15 -11.73
N ASP A 492 -30.56 25.01 -12.32
CA ASP A 492 -32.02 24.84 -12.36
C ASP A 492 -32.46 23.80 -13.40
N SER A 493 -31.60 23.49 -14.37
CA SER A 493 -31.83 22.46 -15.41
C SER A 493 -30.55 21.74 -15.82
N ALA A 494 -30.70 20.57 -16.46
CA ALA A 494 -29.58 19.84 -17.07
C ALA A 494 -28.87 20.69 -18.14
N ASP A 495 -29.61 21.43 -18.97
CA ASP A 495 -29.04 22.32 -19.99
C ASP A 495 -28.18 23.43 -19.38
N GLU A 496 -28.64 24.02 -18.27
CA GLU A 496 -27.88 25.04 -17.55
C GLU A 496 -26.58 24.45 -16.97
N LEU A 497 -26.64 23.24 -16.42
CA LEU A 497 -25.45 22.52 -15.95
C LEU A 497 -24.45 22.31 -17.10
N LEU A 498 -24.93 21.74 -18.22
CA LEU A 498 -24.10 21.42 -19.38
C LEU A 498 -23.43 22.67 -19.97
N ALA A 499 -24.10 23.83 -19.94
CA ALA A 499 -23.51 25.08 -20.40
C ALA A 499 -22.26 25.52 -19.57
N ARG A 500 -22.09 25.03 -18.34
CA ARG A 500 -21.07 25.48 -17.38
C ARG A 500 -19.85 24.56 -17.29
N VAL A 501 -19.97 23.31 -17.73
CA VAL A 501 -19.02 22.23 -17.41
C VAL A 501 -18.34 21.65 -18.65
N ASP A 502 -17.27 20.89 -18.43
CA ASP A 502 -16.52 20.15 -19.45
C ASP A 502 -16.84 18.64 -19.41
N VAL A 503 -17.13 18.15 -18.20
CA VAL A 503 -17.39 16.74 -17.88
C VAL A 503 -18.70 16.64 -17.12
N VAL A 504 -19.45 15.57 -17.34
CA VAL A 504 -20.63 15.20 -16.55
C VAL A 504 -20.36 13.90 -15.79
N ASP A 505 -20.67 13.89 -14.49
CA ASP A 505 -20.70 12.71 -13.63
C ASP A 505 -22.16 12.32 -13.38
N ILE A 506 -22.60 11.19 -13.95
CA ILE A 506 -23.98 10.70 -13.91
C ILE A 506 -24.11 9.71 -12.75
N CYS A 507 -24.75 10.18 -11.68
CA CYS A 507 -25.00 9.47 -10.42
C CYS A 507 -26.52 9.20 -10.23
N THR A 508 -27.27 9.06 -11.32
CA THR A 508 -28.73 8.84 -11.33
C THR A 508 -29.09 7.35 -11.16
N PRO A 509 -30.37 6.99 -11.01
CA PRO A 509 -30.81 5.61 -11.20
C PRO A 509 -30.57 5.10 -12.63
N THR A 510 -30.30 3.80 -12.78
CA THR A 510 -29.95 3.13 -14.05
C THR A 510 -30.84 3.46 -15.25
N PRO A 511 -32.19 3.54 -15.14
CA PRO A 511 -33.04 3.84 -16.29
C PRO A 511 -32.74 5.18 -16.98
N TYR A 512 -32.12 6.12 -16.28
CA TYR A 512 -31.85 7.47 -16.78
C TYR A 512 -30.43 7.64 -17.34
N HIS A 513 -29.56 6.62 -17.22
CA HIS A 513 -28.16 6.75 -17.66
C HIS A 513 -28.06 7.07 -19.15
N ARG A 514 -28.71 6.29 -20.00
CA ARG A 514 -28.70 6.50 -21.46
C ARG A 514 -29.12 7.91 -21.83
N GLU A 515 -30.24 8.39 -21.29
CA GLU A 515 -30.78 9.72 -21.59
C GLU A 515 -29.75 10.82 -21.27
N TYR A 516 -29.14 10.77 -20.08
CA TYR A 516 -28.15 11.78 -19.68
C TYR A 516 -26.80 11.62 -20.39
N ILE A 517 -26.40 10.40 -20.76
CA ILE A 517 -25.21 10.16 -21.58
C ILE A 517 -25.40 10.78 -22.97
N GLU A 518 -26.53 10.51 -23.64
CA GLU A 518 -26.85 11.06 -24.95
C GLU A 518 -27.00 12.59 -24.91
N LEU A 519 -27.63 13.13 -23.86
CA LEU A 519 -27.75 14.58 -23.65
C LEU A 519 -26.38 15.25 -23.49
N ALA A 520 -25.49 14.67 -22.67
CA ALA A 520 -24.14 15.17 -22.48
C ALA A 520 -23.30 15.07 -23.76
N ALA A 521 -23.42 13.96 -24.50
CA ALA A 521 -22.76 13.78 -25.79
C ALA A 521 -23.22 14.81 -26.83
N ALA A 522 -24.52 15.05 -26.94
CA ALA A 522 -25.08 16.09 -27.83
C ALA A 522 -24.59 17.49 -27.48
N ALA A 523 -24.33 17.77 -26.20
CA ALA A 523 -23.72 19.01 -25.72
C ALA A 523 -22.18 19.04 -25.83
N GLY A 524 -21.55 17.98 -26.35
CA GLY A 524 -20.10 17.86 -26.51
C GLY A 524 -19.34 17.72 -25.19
N LYS A 525 -19.96 17.13 -24.16
CA LYS A 525 -19.37 16.94 -22.83
C LYS A 525 -18.87 15.52 -22.65
N HIS A 526 -17.72 15.37 -21.99
CA HIS A 526 -17.25 14.04 -21.59
C HIS A 526 -18.10 13.48 -20.45
N VAL A 527 -18.18 12.16 -20.35
CA VAL A 527 -19.13 11.49 -19.47
C VAL A 527 -18.44 10.45 -18.60
N PHE A 528 -18.60 10.60 -17.29
CA PHE A 528 -18.41 9.54 -16.31
C PHE A 528 -19.80 9.11 -15.86
N SER A 529 -20.16 7.83 -16.03
CA SER A 529 -21.49 7.34 -15.66
C SER A 529 -21.39 6.17 -14.72
N GLU A 530 -22.17 6.19 -13.65
CA GLU A 530 -22.26 5.06 -12.74
C GLU A 530 -22.68 3.78 -13.45
N LYS A 531 -22.29 2.64 -12.87
CA LYS A 531 -22.66 1.32 -13.38
C LYS A 531 -24.15 1.00 -13.10
N PRO A 532 -24.75 0.13 -13.92
CA PRO A 532 -24.32 -0.23 -15.27
C PRO A 532 -24.50 0.96 -16.22
N LEU A 533 -23.77 1.00 -17.35
CA LEU A 533 -23.90 2.10 -18.34
C LEU A 533 -25.33 2.30 -18.84
N ALA A 534 -26.11 1.22 -18.93
CA ALA A 534 -27.53 1.26 -19.20
C ALA A 534 -28.20 -0.01 -18.67
N ARG A 535 -29.53 -0.05 -18.75
CA ARG A 535 -30.30 -1.22 -18.35
C ARG A 535 -30.12 -2.41 -19.30
N THR A 536 -29.94 -2.17 -20.59
CA THR A 536 -29.78 -3.22 -21.61
C THR A 536 -28.49 -3.03 -22.39
N SER A 537 -27.99 -4.10 -23.01
CA SER A 537 -26.83 -4.01 -23.89
C SER A 537 -27.13 -3.12 -25.11
N ALA A 538 -28.31 -3.22 -25.70
CA ALA A 538 -28.73 -2.37 -26.81
C ALA A 538 -28.67 -0.87 -26.45
N ASP A 539 -29.16 -0.49 -25.27
CA ASP A 539 -29.10 0.88 -24.76
C ASP A 539 -27.66 1.32 -24.48
N ALA A 540 -26.84 0.45 -23.89
CA ALA A 540 -25.44 0.75 -23.62
C ALA A 540 -24.66 0.96 -24.93
N ARG A 541 -24.94 0.16 -25.96
CA ARG A 541 -24.34 0.33 -27.30
C ARG A 541 -24.74 1.66 -27.92
N ALA A 542 -26.03 1.99 -27.89
CA ALA A 542 -26.52 3.28 -28.39
C ALA A 542 -25.86 4.47 -27.67
N ALA A 543 -25.69 4.39 -26.35
CA ALA A 543 -25.01 5.42 -25.55
C ALA A 543 -23.51 5.55 -25.91
N ILE A 544 -22.81 4.43 -26.09
CA ILE A 544 -21.40 4.39 -26.52
C ILE A 544 -21.25 4.99 -27.91
N ASP A 545 -22.11 4.60 -28.85
CA ASP A 545 -22.10 5.08 -30.22
C ASP A 545 -22.40 6.59 -30.28
N ALA A 546 -23.36 7.08 -29.48
CA ALA A 546 -23.66 8.51 -29.37
C ALA A 546 -22.44 9.33 -28.87
N CYS A 547 -21.71 8.81 -27.87
CA CYS A 547 -20.48 9.44 -27.41
C CYS A 547 -19.38 9.42 -28.48
N ALA A 548 -19.22 8.29 -29.19
CA ALA A 548 -18.25 8.15 -30.26
C ALA A 548 -18.54 9.10 -31.43
N ASP A 549 -19.80 9.22 -31.85
CA ASP A 549 -20.26 10.11 -32.91
C ASP A 549 -20.06 11.59 -32.55
N ALA A 550 -20.28 11.94 -31.28
CA ALA A 550 -20.02 13.29 -30.74
C ALA A 550 -18.51 13.56 -30.48
N GLY A 551 -17.65 12.54 -30.56
CA GLY A 551 -16.22 12.64 -30.26
C GLY A 551 -15.92 12.92 -28.78
N VAL A 552 -16.81 12.50 -27.88
CA VAL A 552 -16.63 12.66 -26.42
C VAL A 552 -16.24 11.33 -25.78
N GLN A 553 -15.51 11.41 -24.66
CA GLN A 553 -15.09 10.23 -23.90
C GLN A 553 -16.21 9.78 -22.96
N LEU A 554 -16.39 8.47 -22.81
CA LEU A 554 -17.32 7.83 -21.88
C LEU A 554 -16.58 6.79 -21.03
N TYR A 555 -16.73 6.87 -19.71
CA TYR A 555 -16.18 5.89 -18.77
C TYR A 555 -17.24 5.43 -17.75
N PRO A 556 -17.30 4.13 -17.42
CA PRO A 556 -18.24 3.61 -16.44
C PRO A 556 -17.66 3.54 -15.01
N GLY A 557 -18.52 3.69 -14.00
CA GLY A 557 -18.21 3.54 -12.56
C GLY A 557 -18.08 2.10 -12.08
N HIS A 558 -17.09 1.35 -12.58
CA HIS A 558 -16.75 0.02 -12.06
C HIS A 558 -15.68 0.09 -10.97
N VAL A 559 -16.03 0.74 -9.85
CA VAL A 559 -15.11 1.04 -8.73
C VAL A 559 -14.37 -0.17 -8.14
N VAL A 560 -14.90 -1.40 -8.29
CA VAL A 560 -14.31 -2.61 -7.70
C VAL A 560 -12.90 -2.91 -8.26
N ARG A 561 -12.56 -2.46 -9.47
CA ARG A 561 -11.18 -2.53 -10.01
C ARG A 561 -10.16 -1.66 -9.25
N PHE A 562 -10.62 -0.80 -8.35
CA PHE A 562 -9.83 0.18 -7.60
C PHE A 562 -9.75 -0.11 -6.09
N PHE A 563 -10.43 -1.15 -5.60
CA PHE A 563 -10.24 -1.65 -4.24
C PHE A 563 -8.87 -2.32 -4.12
N SER A 564 -8.13 -2.03 -3.04
CA SER A 564 -6.76 -2.52 -2.82
C SER A 564 -6.64 -4.04 -2.91
N GLU A 565 -7.63 -4.75 -2.39
CA GLU A 565 -7.67 -6.21 -2.31
C GLU A 565 -7.86 -6.81 -3.70
N TYR A 566 -8.73 -6.19 -4.50
CA TYR A 566 -9.03 -6.59 -5.87
C TYR A 566 -7.90 -6.21 -6.84
N GLU A 567 -7.30 -5.03 -6.69
CA GLU A 567 -6.10 -4.62 -7.43
C GLU A 567 -4.92 -5.56 -7.13
N ALA A 568 -4.68 -5.87 -5.85
CA ALA A 568 -3.66 -6.81 -5.44
C ALA A 568 -3.89 -8.20 -6.03
N MET A 569 -5.14 -8.69 -6.00
CA MET A 569 -5.51 -9.97 -6.61
C MET A 569 -5.23 -9.97 -8.12
N HIS A 570 -5.71 -8.97 -8.87
CA HIS A 570 -5.49 -8.89 -10.31
C HIS A 570 -4.00 -8.82 -10.64
N ARG A 571 -3.21 -8.06 -9.86
CA ARG A 571 -1.77 -7.97 -10.03
C ARG A 571 -1.06 -9.32 -9.84
N GLN A 572 -1.48 -10.13 -8.87
CA GLN A 572 -0.92 -11.47 -8.64
C GLN A 572 -1.29 -12.45 -9.77
N VAL A 573 -2.52 -12.35 -10.29
CA VAL A 573 -2.96 -13.10 -11.47
C VAL A 573 -2.12 -12.71 -12.69
N ALA A 574 -2.01 -11.41 -12.97
CA ALA A 574 -1.27 -10.89 -14.12
C ALA A 574 0.24 -11.19 -14.05
N ALA A 575 0.80 -11.28 -12.83
CA ALA A 575 2.19 -11.70 -12.61
C ALA A 575 2.42 -13.20 -12.81
N GLY A 576 1.36 -14.01 -12.99
CA GLY A 576 1.46 -15.46 -13.13
C GLY A 576 1.68 -16.20 -11.81
N THR A 577 1.52 -15.54 -10.66
CA THR A 577 1.82 -16.10 -9.33
C THR A 577 1.08 -17.41 -9.05
N ILE A 578 -0.16 -17.54 -9.51
CA ILE A 578 -0.98 -18.76 -9.34
C ILE A 578 -1.04 -19.63 -10.60
N GLY A 579 -0.23 -19.35 -11.63
CA GLY A 579 -0.26 -20.07 -12.90
C GLY A 579 -1.54 -19.83 -13.70
N THR A 580 -2.00 -20.84 -14.44
CA THR A 580 -3.23 -20.75 -15.25
C THR A 580 -4.46 -20.88 -14.36
N ILE A 581 -5.40 -19.93 -14.46
CA ILE A 581 -6.64 -19.97 -13.69
C ILE A 581 -7.47 -21.19 -14.08
N ALA A 582 -7.88 -21.98 -13.09
CA ALA A 582 -8.83 -23.07 -13.26
C ALA A 582 -10.23 -22.67 -12.77
N VAL A 583 -10.31 -21.97 -11.63
CA VAL A 583 -11.58 -21.56 -11.04
C VAL A 583 -11.48 -20.25 -10.28
N GLN A 584 -12.53 -19.43 -10.38
CA GLN A 584 -12.74 -18.23 -9.58
C GLN A 584 -14.05 -18.36 -8.80
N ARG A 585 -14.08 -17.86 -7.56
CA ARG A 585 -15.27 -17.82 -6.71
C ARG A 585 -15.39 -16.43 -6.12
N PHE A 586 -16.48 -15.75 -6.40
CA PHE A 586 -16.81 -14.43 -5.87
C PHE A 586 -18.13 -14.52 -5.12
N THR A 587 -18.18 -13.96 -3.91
CA THR A 587 -19.45 -13.78 -3.19
C THR A 587 -19.59 -12.34 -2.72
N ARG A 588 -20.79 -11.78 -2.88
CA ARG A 588 -21.16 -10.45 -2.43
C ARG A 588 -22.52 -10.49 -1.75
N SER A 589 -22.57 -10.10 -0.49
CA SER A 589 -23.79 -10.07 0.31
C SER A 589 -23.92 -8.74 1.04
N GLY A 590 -25.14 -8.22 1.13
CA GLY A 590 -25.42 -6.99 1.88
C GLY A 590 -26.91 -6.78 2.07
N SER A 591 -27.26 -5.62 2.62
CA SER A 591 -28.66 -5.21 2.77
C SER A 591 -29.32 -5.05 1.41
N ARG A 592 -30.59 -5.47 1.29
CA ARG A 592 -31.41 -5.16 0.12
C ARG A 592 -31.65 -3.64 0.03
N PRO A 593 -31.49 -3.01 -1.15
CA PRO A 593 -31.78 -1.58 -1.31
C PRO A 593 -33.24 -1.24 -0.98
N GLU A 594 -33.49 -0.05 -0.40
CA GLU A 594 -34.83 0.36 0.06
C GLU A 594 -35.66 1.15 -0.96
N LYS A 595 -35.03 1.75 -1.98
CA LYS A 595 -35.74 2.60 -2.94
C LYS A 595 -36.54 1.73 -3.93
N ASP A 596 -37.77 2.16 -4.22
CA ASP A 596 -38.75 1.37 -4.98
C ASP A 596 -38.24 0.91 -6.36
N TRP A 597 -37.44 1.73 -7.05
CA TRP A 597 -36.93 1.38 -8.39
C TRP A 597 -35.97 0.17 -8.37
N PHE A 598 -35.30 -0.14 -7.25
CA PHE A 598 -34.51 -1.37 -7.12
C PHE A 598 -35.37 -2.63 -7.03
N HIS A 599 -36.65 -2.49 -6.69
CA HIS A 599 -37.58 -3.61 -6.58
C HIS A 599 -38.27 -3.94 -7.90
N ASP A 600 -38.18 -3.04 -8.86
CA ASP A 600 -38.59 -3.25 -10.23
C ASP A 600 -37.39 -3.77 -11.03
N GLU A 601 -37.42 -5.05 -11.42
CA GLU A 601 -36.33 -5.66 -12.19
C GLU A 601 -36.31 -5.21 -13.65
N GLU A 602 -37.40 -4.63 -14.17
CA GLU A 602 -37.39 -3.98 -15.48
C GLU A 602 -36.53 -2.71 -15.43
N GLN A 603 -36.60 -1.96 -14.34
CA GLN A 603 -35.77 -0.76 -14.13
C GLN A 603 -34.34 -1.05 -13.66
N SER A 604 -34.18 -1.94 -12.68
CA SER A 604 -32.89 -2.18 -12.01
C SER A 604 -32.05 -3.28 -12.64
N GLY A 605 -32.68 -4.22 -13.35
CA GLY A 605 -32.05 -5.50 -13.76
C GLY A 605 -31.82 -6.48 -12.59
N GLY A 606 -32.40 -6.17 -11.43
CA GLY A 606 -32.32 -6.99 -10.22
C GLY A 606 -30.89 -7.19 -9.71
N ILE A 607 -30.73 -8.14 -8.80
CA ILE A 607 -29.45 -8.39 -8.13
C ILE A 607 -28.28 -8.72 -9.09
N ILE A 608 -28.57 -9.34 -10.24
CA ILE A 608 -27.54 -9.74 -11.21
C ILE A 608 -26.93 -8.50 -11.88
N LEU A 609 -27.76 -7.61 -12.40
CA LEU A 609 -27.28 -6.42 -13.10
C LEU A 609 -26.86 -5.29 -12.15
N ASP A 610 -27.50 -5.16 -10.99
CA ASP A 610 -27.16 -4.09 -10.05
C ASP A 610 -25.93 -4.43 -9.20
N GLN A 611 -25.99 -5.53 -8.43
CA GLN A 611 -24.98 -5.83 -7.41
C GLN A 611 -23.89 -6.75 -7.96
N MET A 612 -24.24 -7.81 -8.68
CA MET A 612 -23.29 -8.83 -9.12
C MET A 612 -22.48 -8.39 -10.34
N ILE A 613 -22.89 -7.35 -11.06
CA ILE A 613 -22.20 -6.88 -12.28
C ILE A 613 -20.73 -6.54 -12.02
N HIS A 614 -20.39 -6.06 -10.82
CA HIS A 614 -19.01 -5.85 -10.43
C HIS A 614 -18.18 -7.15 -10.47
N ASP A 615 -18.71 -8.23 -9.91
CA ASP A 615 -18.02 -9.51 -9.84
C ASP A 615 -18.06 -10.25 -11.20
N LEU A 616 -19.07 -9.99 -12.05
CA LEU A 616 -19.11 -10.43 -13.45
C LEU A 616 -18.02 -9.75 -14.29
N ASP A 617 -17.91 -8.42 -14.19
CA ASP A 617 -16.83 -7.63 -14.79
C ASP A 617 -15.45 -8.14 -14.35
N PHE A 618 -15.29 -8.32 -13.03
CA PHE A 618 -14.01 -8.72 -12.46
C PHE A 618 -13.61 -10.15 -12.85
N ALA A 619 -14.58 -11.07 -12.92
CA ALA A 619 -14.34 -12.43 -13.41
C ALA A 619 -13.77 -12.41 -14.83
N ARG A 620 -14.41 -11.67 -15.74
CA ARG A 620 -13.94 -11.48 -17.12
C ARG A 620 -12.54 -10.84 -17.15
N TRP A 621 -12.29 -9.82 -16.34
CA TRP A 621 -11.01 -9.10 -16.34
C TRP A 621 -9.81 -10.00 -15.99
N ASN A 622 -10.01 -11.02 -15.15
CA ASN A 622 -8.95 -11.96 -14.76
C ASN A 622 -8.78 -13.16 -15.70
N ALA A 623 -9.88 -13.83 -16.07
CA ALA A 623 -9.83 -15.10 -16.81
C ALA A 623 -10.11 -14.96 -18.31
N GLY A 624 -10.34 -13.72 -18.78
CA GLY A 624 -10.63 -13.40 -20.18
C GLY A 624 -12.12 -13.52 -20.51
N GLU A 625 -12.41 -13.50 -21.81
CA GLU A 625 -13.79 -13.47 -22.33
C GLU A 625 -14.64 -14.65 -21.84
N VAL A 626 -15.92 -14.36 -21.65
CA VAL A 626 -16.93 -15.32 -21.18
C VAL A 626 -17.69 -15.87 -22.38
N ARG A 627 -17.70 -17.20 -22.51
CA ARG A 627 -18.44 -17.89 -23.56
C ARG A 627 -19.89 -18.13 -23.18
N THR A 628 -20.12 -18.72 -22.01
CA THR A 628 -21.47 -19.06 -21.54
C THR A 628 -21.72 -18.63 -20.11
N ALA A 629 -22.97 -18.28 -19.82
CA ALA A 629 -23.47 -17.98 -18.48
C ALA A 629 -24.65 -18.91 -18.14
N PHE A 630 -24.62 -19.51 -16.97
CA PHE A 630 -25.72 -20.30 -16.41
C PHE A 630 -26.12 -19.73 -15.06
N ALA A 631 -27.40 -19.50 -14.83
CA ALA A 631 -27.87 -18.86 -13.61
C ALA A 631 -28.99 -19.62 -12.90
N ARG A 632 -29.01 -19.48 -11.57
CA ARG A 632 -30.15 -19.82 -10.71
C ARG A 632 -30.39 -18.71 -9.71
N LYS A 633 -31.67 -18.45 -9.43
CA LYS A 633 -32.11 -17.42 -8.49
C LYS A 633 -33.15 -18.02 -7.54
N SER A 634 -33.08 -17.61 -6.28
CA SER A 634 -34.08 -17.92 -5.27
C SER A 634 -34.55 -16.65 -4.59
N ARG A 635 -35.82 -16.65 -4.19
CA ARG A 635 -36.43 -15.62 -3.35
C ARG A 635 -37.15 -16.32 -2.22
N VAL A 636 -36.81 -15.97 -0.99
CA VAL A 636 -37.40 -16.57 0.22
C VAL A 636 -37.87 -15.45 1.15
N GLY A 637 -39.13 -15.53 1.60
CA GLY A 637 -39.77 -14.49 2.41
C GLY A 637 -40.57 -13.46 1.58
N GLU A 638 -41.21 -12.52 2.27
CA GLU A 638 -42.10 -11.52 1.69
C GLU A 638 -41.66 -10.07 2.00
N GLY A 639 -42.14 -9.12 1.20
CA GLY A 639 -41.89 -7.69 1.42
C GLY A 639 -40.41 -7.32 1.45
N LYS A 640 -40.06 -6.42 2.39
CA LYS A 640 -38.70 -5.89 2.60
C LYS A 640 -37.73 -6.88 3.24
N ASP A 641 -38.25 -7.91 3.91
CA ASP A 641 -37.43 -8.94 4.58
C ASP A 641 -37.12 -10.14 3.66
N ALA A 642 -37.65 -10.14 2.44
CA ALA A 642 -37.38 -11.20 1.47
C ALA A 642 -35.90 -11.23 1.08
N VAL A 643 -35.27 -12.39 1.24
CA VAL A 643 -33.89 -12.65 0.81
C VAL A 643 -33.90 -13.05 -0.65
N ILE A 644 -33.10 -12.36 -1.45
CA ILE A 644 -32.91 -12.66 -2.87
C ILE A 644 -31.47 -13.15 -3.04
N ASN A 645 -31.30 -14.38 -3.51
CA ASN A 645 -30.00 -14.94 -3.83
C ASN A 645 -29.94 -15.31 -5.32
N ALA A 646 -28.82 -15.01 -5.96
CA ALA A 646 -28.52 -15.47 -7.31
C ALA A 646 -27.12 -16.07 -7.37
N GLN A 647 -26.98 -17.11 -8.17
CA GLN A 647 -25.74 -17.81 -8.46
C GLN A 647 -25.57 -17.84 -9.98
N VAL A 648 -24.42 -17.39 -10.46
CA VAL A 648 -24.07 -17.39 -11.87
C VAL A 648 -22.77 -18.18 -12.04
N ILE A 649 -22.80 -19.16 -12.95
CA ILE A 649 -21.63 -19.94 -13.37
C ILE A 649 -21.25 -19.46 -14.77
N LEU A 650 -20.04 -18.96 -14.92
CA LEU A 650 -19.47 -18.50 -16.18
C LEU A 650 -18.46 -19.54 -16.68
N THR A 651 -18.52 -19.88 -17.96
CA THR A 651 -17.44 -20.61 -18.64
C THR A 651 -16.67 -19.64 -19.52
N HIS A 652 -15.39 -19.48 -19.24
CA HIS A 652 -14.50 -18.60 -20.01
C HIS A 652 -13.98 -19.29 -21.27
N ASP A 653 -13.46 -18.50 -22.20
CA ASP A 653 -12.89 -19.04 -23.43
C ASP A 653 -11.66 -19.92 -23.19
N SER A 654 -10.90 -19.60 -22.15
CA SER A 654 -9.77 -20.39 -21.65
C SER A 654 -10.18 -21.75 -21.07
N GLY A 655 -11.47 -21.98 -20.80
CA GLY A 655 -11.98 -23.14 -20.08
C GLY A 655 -12.03 -22.96 -18.56
N ALA A 656 -11.55 -21.82 -18.03
CA ALA A 656 -11.74 -21.48 -16.63
C ALA A 656 -13.23 -21.32 -16.28
N ILE A 657 -13.58 -21.61 -15.03
CA ILE A 657 -14.96 -21.50 -14.53
C ILE A 657 -15.02 -20.44 -13.44
N SER A 658 -15.96 -19.50 -13.53
CA SER A 658 -16.21 -18.52 -12.47
C SER A 658 -17.57 -18.76 -11.81
N TYR A 659 -17.57 -18.84 -10.48
CA TYR A 659 -18.77 -18.85 -9.65
C TYR A 659 -18.97 -17.46 -9.06
N VAL A 660 -20.08 -16.82 -9.40
CA VAL A 660 -20.43 -15.48 -8.92
C VAL A 660 -21.75 -15.55 -8.15
N GLY A 661 -21.68 -15.29 -6.85
CA GLY A 661 -22.82 -15.36 -5.94
C GLY A 661 -23.19 -14.00 -5.37
N GLY A 662 -24.47 -13.61 -5.50
CA GLY A 662 -25.03 -12.40 -4.93
C GLY A 662 -26.14 -12.70 -3.92
N THR A 663 -26.13 -12.00 -2.79
CA THR A 663 -27.24 -12.03 -1.81
C THR A 663 -27.67 -10.62 -1.42
N TRP A 664 -28.95 -10.32 -1.65
CA TRP A 664 -29.66 -9.23 -1.00
C TRP A 664 -30.38 -9.82 0.21
N ALA A 665 -29.83 -9.54 1.38
CA ALA A 665 -30.35 -9.98 2.67
C ALA A 665 -31.29 -8.93 3.27
N ARG A 666 -31.81 -9.22 4.46
CA ARG A 666 -32.67 -8.31 5.20
C ARG A 666 -32.00 -6.93 5.43
N PRO A 667 -32.77 -5.86 5.59
CA PRO A 667 -32.23 -4.57 5.98
C PRO A 667 -31.39 -4.66 7.27
N GLY A 668 -30.26 -3.95 7.29
CA GLY A 668 -29.32 -3.93 8.41
C GLY A 668 -28.24 -5.03 8.37
N THR A 669 -28.26 -5.91 7.36
CA THR A 669 -27.18 -6.88 7.13
C THR A 669 -25.91 -6.17 6.65
N THR A 670 -24.79 -6.54 7.27
CA THR A 670 -23.44 -6.05 6.98
C THR A 670 -23.02 -6.43 5.56
N PHE A 671 -22.42 -5.48 4.86
CA PHE A 671 -21.85 -5.74 3.54
C PHE A 671 -20.60 -6.61 3.65
N ARG A 672 -20.53 -7.69 2.86
CA ARG A 672 -19.41 -8.63 2.85
C ARG A 672 -19.09 -9.07 1.42
N THR A 673 -17.80 -9.08 1.11
CA THR A 673 -17.26 -9.60 -0.15
C THR A 673 -16.19 -10.64 0.13
N THR A 674 -16.15 -11.67 -0.70
CA THR A 674 -15.07 -12.67 -0.68
C THR A 674 -14.63 -13.00 -2.08
N PHE A 675 -13.37 -13.37 -2.22
CA PHE A 675 -12.91 -14.07 -3.41
C PHE A 675 -12.00 -15.25 -3.08
N GLU A 676 -12.04 -16.27 -3.94
CA GLU A 676 -11.05 -17.32 -4.02
C GLU A 676 -10.73 -17.57 -5.49
N ILE A 677 -9.45 -17.51 -5.87
CA ILE A 677 -9.01 -17.84 -7.22
C ILE A 677 -7.97 -18.94 -7.13
N ALA A 678 -8.23 -20.08 -7.77
CA ALA A 678 -7.31 -21.19 -7.84
C ALA A 678 -6.79 -21.37 -9.27
N GLY A 679 -5.46 -21.43 -9.38
CA GLY A 679 -4.77 -21.77 -10.61
C GLY A 679 -3.81 -22.94 -10.41
N THR A 680 -3.07 -23.29 -11.46
CA THR A 680 -2.18 -24.45 -11.48
C THR A 680 -1.01 -24.37 -10.48
N ALA A 681 -0.67 -23.19 -9.98
CA ALA A 681 0.47 -22.96 -9.08
C ALA A 681 0.09 -22.40 -7.70
N GLY A 682 -1.20 -22.15 -7.42
CA GLY A 682 -1.59 -21.62 -6.12
C GLY A 682 -3.04 -21.15 -6.03
N ILE A 683 -3.40 -20.64 -4.85
CA ILE A 683 -4.74 -20.13 -4.55
C ILE A 683 -4.61 -18.76 -3.85
N LEU A 684 -5.35 -17.77 -4.34
CA LEU A 684 -5.56 -16.48 -3.66
C LEU A 684 -6.90 -16.51 -2.93
N ARG A 685 -6.96 -15.96 -1.71
CA ARG A 685 -8.18 -15.87 -0.90
C ARG A 685 -8.29 -14.52 -0.22
N HIS A 686 -9.52 -14.04 -0.11
CA HIS A 686 -9.85 -12.86 0.67
C HIS A 686 -11.28 -12.94 1.20
N ASP A 687 -11.48 -12.38 2.38
CA ASP A 687 -12.78 -12.15 2.99
C ASP A 687 -12.73 -10.82 3.75
N SER A 688 -13.63 -9.91 3.37
CA SER A 688 -13.65 -8.53 3.87
C SER A 688 -14.03 -8.41 5.35
N THR A 689 -14.41 -9.50 6.00
CA THR A 689 -14.89 -9.53 7.39
C THR A 689 -13.99 -10.33 8.34
N GLN A 690 -12.79 -10.75 7.91
CA GLN A 690 -11.96 -11.65 8.71
C GLN A 690 -11.55 -11.08 10.07
N TYR A 691 -12.31 -11.46 11.11
CA TYR A 691 -11.86 -11.96 12.42
C TYR A 691 -13.09 -12.50 13.19
N ARG A 692 -13.59 -13.72 12.92
CA ARG A 692 -14.54 -14.49 13.76
C ARG A 692 -14.82 -15.89 13.18
N PRO A 693 -14.84 -16.96 13.99
CA PRO A 693 -15.12 -18.33 13.53
C PRO A 693 -16.58 -18.56 13.09
N VAL A 694 -17.53 -17.84 13.68
CA VAL A 694 -18.92 -17.76 13.23
C VAL A 694 -19.41 -16.34 13.47
N VAL A 695 -19.98 -15.71 12.44
CA VAL A 695 -20.64 -14.41 12.55
C VAL A 695 -22.13 -14.62 12.37
N VAL A 696 -22.90 -14.28 13.41
CA VAL A 696 -24.37 -14.21 13.31
C VAL A 696 -24.73 -12.76 13.05
N ASP A 697 -25.08 -12.45 11.81
CA ASP A 697 -25.63 -11.14 11.45
C ASP A 697 -27.16 -11.19 11.51
N LEU A 698 -27.72 -10.55 12.53
CA LEU A 698 -29.17 -10.51 12.76
C LEU A 698 -29.84 -9.30 12.10
N GLY A 699 -29.12 -8.46 11.35
CA GLY A 699 -29.65 -7.20 10.81
C GLY A 699 -29.95 -6.16 11.90
N GLN A 700 -29.24 -6.21 13.03
CA GLN A 700 -29.43 -5.33 14.18
C GLN A 700 -28.37 -4.22 14.28
N ALA A 701 -27.50 -4.07 13.28
CA ALA A 701 -26.60 -2.94 13.22
C ALA A 701 -27.44 -1.66 13.31
N LYS A 702 -27.20 -0.84 14.34
CA LYS A 702 -27.65 0.55 14.27
C LYS A 702 -26.99 1.15 13.03
N ALA A 703 -27.68 2.06 12.36
CA ALA A 703 -27.03 2.98 11.44
C ALA A 703 -26.02 3.78 12.26
N ASP A 704 -24.85 3.20 12.50
CA ASP A 704 -23.67 3.94 12.93
C ASP A 704 -23.40 4.95 11.80
N GLU A 705 -22.89 6.12 12.14
CA GLU A 705 -22.75 7.29 11.25
C GLU A 705 -21.89 7.05 9.98
N GLU A 706 -21.45 5.82 9.69
CA GLU A 706 -20.59 5.44 8.56
C GLU A 706 -21.10 4.32 7.61
N GLY A 707 -22.34 3.80 7.70
CA GLY A 707 -22.79 2.84 6.65
C GLY A 707 -24.22 2.34 6.63
N THR A 708 -24.83 2.33 5.45
CA THR A 708 -26.19 1.80 5.15
C THR A 708 -26.24 0.29 4.91
N GLY A 709 -25.10 -0.41 4.98
CA GLY A 709 -24.98 -1.83 4.59
C GLY A 709 -25.11 -2.09 3.08
N LEU A 710 -25.14 -1.02 2.26
CA LEU A 710 -25.23 -1.07 0.79
C LEU A 710 -23.86 -1.00 0.10
N LEU A 711 -22.86 -0.44 0.76
CA LEU A 711 -21.50 -0.26 0.24
C LEU A 711 -20.49 -1.05 1.08
N PRO A 712 -19.42 -1.56 0.47
CA PRO A 712 -18.29 -2.12 1.21
C PRO A 712 -17.59 -1.05 2.05
N ALA A 713 -17.00 -1.46 3.17
CA ALA A 713 -16.13 -0.60 3.96
C ALA A 713 -14.88 -0.21 3.14
N VAL A 714 -14.42 1.01 3.30
CA VAL A 714 -13.21 1.54 2.64
C VAL A 714 -12.09 1.61 3.68
N HIS A 715 -10.94 1.00 3.37
CA HIS A 715 -9.74 1.04 4.20
C HIS A 715 -8.60 1.70 3.43
N GLY A 716 -7.92 2.68 4.04
CA GLY A 716 -6.81 3.38 3.40
C GLY A 716 -7.25 4.42 2.36
N VAL A 717 -6.66 4.37 1.16
CA VAL A 717 -6.98 5.32 0.07
C VAL A 717 -8.35 4.99 -0.51
N SER A 718 -9.20 6.01 -0.69
CA SER A 718 -10.54 5.80 -1.22
C SER A 718 -10.50 5.23 -2.65
N PRO A 719 -11.17 4.09 -2.93
CA PRO A 719 -11.20 3.51 -4.27
C PRO A 719 -11.97 4.41 -5.25
N PHE A 720 -12.98 5.14 -4.78
CA PHE A 720 -13.68 6.16 -5.57
C PHE A 720 -12.76 7.32 -5.96
N ALA A 721 -11.88 7.75 -5.05
CA ALA A 721 -10.90 8.79 -5.35
C ALA A 721 -9.86 8.30 -6.37
N THR A 722 -9.42 7.05 -6.26
CA THR A 722 -8.50 6.43 -7.23
C THR A 722 -9.15 6.31 -8.61
N GLU A 723 -10.39 5.84 -8.69
CA GLU A 723 -11.15 5.74 -9.95
C GLU A 723 -11.35 7.10 -10.61
N ILE A 724 -11.87 8.07 -9.86
CA ILE A 724 -12.12 9.43 -10.35
C ILE A 724 -10.81 10.11 -10.76
N ALA A 725 -9.69 9.86 -10.06
CA ALA A 725 -8.39 10.38 -10.49
C ALA A 725 -7.93 9.82 -11.84
N GLU A 726 -8.07 8.50 -12.08
CA GLU A 726 -7.74 7.89 -13.37
C GLU A 726 -8.65 8.41 -14.50
N ILE A 727 -9.94 8.56 -14.22
CA ILE A 727 -10.94 9.06 -15.18
C ILE A 727 -10.75 10.57 -15.47
N ALA A 728 -10.53 11.39 -14.45
CA ALA A 728 -10.22 12.81 -14.58
C ALA A 728 -8.95 13.03 -15.40
N ALA A 729 -7.94 12.19 -15.18
CA ALA A 729 -6.73 12.18 -15.98
C ALA A 729 -7.12 11.94 -17.44
N ALA A 730 -7.86 10.87 -17.77
CA ALA A 730 -8.30 10.60 -19.14
C ALA A 730 -9.03 11.80 -19.78
N PHE A 731 -10.03 12.40 -19.13
CA PHE A 731 -10.74 13.56 -19.70
C PHE A 731 -9.84 14.75 -20.07
N THR A 732 -8.70 14.91 -19.39
CA THR A 732 -7.76 16.01 -19.63
C THR A 732 -6.59 15.64 -20.56
N GLY A 733 -6.51 14.40 -21.02
CA GLY A 733 -5.37 13.92 -21.80
C GLY A 733 -4.70 12.65 -21.28
N GLY A 734 -5.19 12.04 -20.21
CA GLY A 734 -4.59 10.86 -19.59
C GLY A 734 -4.48 9.67 -20.53
N PRO A 735 -3.77 8.60 -20.16
CA PRO A 735 -4.08 7.30 -20.73
C PRO A 735 -5.53 6.94 -20.44
N SER A 736 -6.08 6.02 -21.24
CA SER A 736 -7.37 5.44 -20.92
C SER A 736 -7.33 4.83 -19.52
N PRO A 737 -8.36 5.02 -18.68
CA PRO A 737 -8.49 4.35 -17.40
C PRO A 737 -8.49 2.83 -17.60
N ARG A 738 -8.19 2.09 -16.53
CA ARG A 738 -8.21 0.61 -16.55
C ARG A 738 -9.58 0.00 -16.85
N VAL A 739 -10.65 0.80 -16.75
CA VAL A 739 -12.02 0.43 -17.14
C VAL A 739 -12.40 1.27 -18.34
N THR A 740 -12.88 0.61 -19.40
CA THR A 740 -13.38 1.26 -20.62
C THR A 740 -14.90 1.15 -20.73
N ALA A 741 -15.53 1.93 -21.60
CA ALA A 741 -16.95 1.77 -21.88
C ALA A 741 -17.28 0.37 -22.44
N GLU A 742 -16.35 -0.23 -23.20
CA GLU A 742 -16.48 -1.59 -23.70
C GLU A 742 -16.44 -2.64 -22.57
N ASP A 743 -15.69 -2.40 -21.50
CA ASP A 743 -15.74 -3.27 -20.31
C ASP A 743 -17.13 -3.20 -19.65
N GLY A 744 -17.69 -2.01 -19.50
CA GLY A 744 -19.05 -1.82 -18.97
C GLY A 744 -20.10 -2.49 -19.86
N TYR A 745 -19.97 -2.40 -21.18
CA TYR A 745 -20.83 -3.08 -22.13
C TYR A 745 -20.73 -4.62 -22.02
N ALA A 746 -19.51 -5.17 -21.97
CA ALA A 746 -19.30 -6.60 -21.82
C ALA A 746 -19.88 -7.14 -20.51
N ALA A 747 -19.79 -6.37 -19.42
CA ALA A 747 -20.39 -6.75 -18.14
C ALA A 747 -21.93 -6.83 -18.22
N ILE A 748 -22.57 -5.92 -18.98
CA ILE A 748 -24.02 -5.97 -19.25
C ILE A 748 -24.38 -7.19 -20.09
N LEU A 749 -23.61 -7.52 -21.13
CA LEU A 749 -23.85 -8.73 -21.94
C LEU A 749 -23.80 -10.02 -21.12
N ILE A 750 -22.83 -10.15 -20.22
CA ILE A 750 -22.72 -11.29 -19.32
C ILE A 750 -23.93 -11.34 -18.38
N ALA A 751 -24.36 -10.19 -17.84
CA ALA A 751 -25.52 -10.11 -16.96
C ALA A 751 -26.82 -10.47 -17.70
N GLU A 752 -27.01 -10.01 -18.94
CA GLU A 752 -28.17 -10.36 -19.77
C GLU A 752 -28.21 -11.86 -20.10
N ALA A 753 -27.07 -12.47 -20.46
CA ALA A 753 -27.00 -13.91 -20.68
C ALA A 753 -27.36 -14.69 -19.40
N ALA A 754 -26.90 -14.23 -18.24
CA ALA A 754 -27.29 -14.82 -16.95
C ALA A 754 -28.79 -14.65 -16.66
N ILE A 755 -29.39 -13.48 -16.94
CA ILE A 755 -30.83 -13.24 -16.80
C ILE A 755 -31.64 -14.12 -17.76
N ALA A 756 -31.21 -14.25 -19.02
CA ALA A 756 -31.84 -15.14 -20.00
C ALA A 756 -31.79 -16.61 -19.53
N SER A 757 -30.66 -17.03 -18.94
CA SER A 757 -30.52 -18.37 -18.35
C SER A 757 -31.50 -18.63 -17.20
N LEU A 758 -31.89 -17.60 -16.42
CA LEU A 758 -32.94 -17.75 -15.41
C LEU A 758 -34.31 -18.07 -16.02
N GLN A 759 -34.60 -17.54 -17.21
CA GLN A 759 -35.87 -17.71 -17.89
C GLN A 759 -35.93 -19.07 -18.61
N THR A 760 -34.86 -19.45 -19.30
CA THR A 760 -34.80 -20.69 -20.09
C THR A 760 -34.48 -21.92 -19.24
N GLY A 761 -33.77 -21.73 -18.12
CA GLY A 761 -33.26 -22.81 -17.29
C GLY A 761 -31.98 -23.46 -17.83
N GLU A 762 -31.45 -23.00 -18.96
CA GLU A 762 -30.31 -23.57 -19.70
C GLU A 762 -29.11 -22.60 -19.74
N PRO A 763 -27.87 -23.08 -19.97
CA PRO A 763 -26.72 -22.20 -20.22
C PRO A 763 -26.92 -21.37 -21.50
N VAL A 764 -26.61 -20.07 -21.45
CA VAL A 764 -26.75 -19.14 -22.56
C VAL A 764 -25.37 -18.70 -23.06
N ASP A 765 -25.15 -18.75 -24.37
CA ASP A 765 -23.94 -18.24 -25.00
C ASP A 765 -24.01 -16.71 -25.15
N VAL A 766 -22.99 -16.02 -24.66
CA VAL A 766 -22.98 -14.55 -24.52
C VAL A 766 -23.02 -13.86 -25.88
N ALA A 767 -22.25 -14.35 -26.87
CA ALA A 767 -22.15 -13.76 -28.20
C ALA A 767 -23.44 -13.95 -29.01
N THR A 768 -24.08 -15.12 -28.90
CA THR A 768 -25.40 -15.33 -29.56
C THR A 768 -26.50 -14.51 -28.92
N ASN A 769 -26.45 -14.29 -27.62
CA ASN A 769 -27.44 -13.49 -26.90
C ASN A 769 -27.35 -12.01 -27.28
N GLU A 770 -26.14 -11.49 -27.48
CA GLU A 770 -25.88 -10.15 -28.03
C GLU A 770 -26.60 -9.95 -29.38
N GLN A 771 -26.45 -10.92 -30.30
CA GLN A 771 -27.08 -10.85 -31.62
C GLN A 771 -28.62 -10.90 -31.55
N ALA A 772 -29.17 -11.68 -30.61
CA ALA A 772 -30.61 -11.76 -30.40
C ALA A 772 -31.18 -10.45 -29.80
N GLY A 773 -30.45 -9.84 -28.87
CA GLY A 773 -30.81 -8.54 -28.27
C GLY A 773 -30.71 -7.37 -29.24
N ALA A 774 -29.78 -7.41 -30.20
CA ALA A 774 -29.66 -6.40 -31.25
C ALA A 774 -30.78 -6.46 -32.32
N LEU A 775 -31.53 -7.57 -32.38
CA LEU A 775 -32.63 -7.80 -33.34
C LEU A 775 -34.03 -7.58 -32.75
N ALA A 776 -34.14 -7.46 -31.42
CA ALA A 776 -35.38 -7.21 -30.67
C ALA A 776 -35.56 -5.71 -30.40
#